data_AF-B0E5U7-F1
#
_entry.id   AF-B0E5U7-F1
#
_cell.length_a   1.000
_cell.length_b   1.000
_cell.length_c   1.000
_cell.angle_alpha   90.00
_cell.angle_beta   90.00
_cell.angle_gamma   90.00
#
_symmetry.space_group_name_H-M   'P 1'
#
loop_
_entity.id
_entity.type
_entity.pdbx_description
1 polymer ?
#
loop_
_entity_poly.entity_id
_entity_poly.type
_entity_poly.pdbx_seq_one_letter_code
_entity_poly.pdbx_strand_id
1 'polypeptide(L)'
;MSKKLDGYSLMIVSKYFITKDDYKKVVLVCKKFKDTIDKFRYNPIPIYDLNFFRNIETQFLYYPFEEKIPSNHLLYRIKYYVPYYCYLENKKKWIHCDNVMYTKKDFITFGSSIPVEVKKIGKECFSETDTVELMQIPNTVIELQRSCFKSCISLKTIILSTNIKSIPFCSFANCQSLKEIVLPESVTMIGAGCFYACQRLEKIKLPSNLSEIGNQAFCYCTSLQSITIPSNINRIPLKCFSFCFGLSTVVNLGNLIEIGSSAFESCTGLRTIDLPNSLKFIGGGAFLNCSSLVHLIIPHGVANISINSFKGCSAITEFDVPRDPNGDYPFEISTSELPLLLNHGISPVNINVSGPNDSTKLNIPLTPSILGKRCFSGNTKLESYWVPSSIIHLDEECFSDCSQLTSIYFPNSVTVISPFAFSNCINLKKVVLPKYSINTIQRGCFFNCSKLVSIDIPYSVTEIYERAFDNCSSLKKLNIPPSVRKIKSEAFNRCTSLSEIIIPSSVTQIAPNCFNGCVSIKNIYIQLDNEGFYPFDVSNDEFILLSRIRIKIKCIIMNTIPNNDLLLFNRFVHDRISLKAGPNMFTNTLLKEIVLPPCFISLSDMCFVSCKATKIVIPSTVTSIGENCFSKCTNLLSISLPNKCKYGSYIFKKVRSLTSITINGPFTGIVSIEEAYYLQRCGVCCTNISLTTKDYKNNISLTPNITGLDARLEENTQIIIPSHITRIGIGCFGESRISKSFIFPSSIKEIGNELFESCYELEHVDCSSLNSIPKFCFFNNRKLSSVVLSSQLEKIKSGAFYQCCSLTSVTIPSSVTKIGYFVFYQCQNLKEVIFEKNSKLKTISQCLFYKCYSLTKLVLPEVNNIDNLSIFKTLSLKEIEIPSTVTRLGVDAFKRSGQLSKIILHEGLKVIDKECFMYCSSLESIKIPNSVTALFGGVFCSCCKLTSVTLSSNLQIVETNCFEGCCHLTRLVINEQPIYEYNYPISFTQANYFEIGFIQCSHIIYTENDRIVYGKDIPQSVQELGDNCFREVSINKISLPSSITKIGAFCFKDCFGLIEFESLAEHIIIGDYAFDSCVSLRQMKLPKNVMYGENITYKCDSLKK
;
A
#
# COMPACT_ATOMS: atom_id res chain seq x y z
N MET A 1 21.11 34.06 -37.30
CA MET A 1 20.78 35.26 -36.50
C MET A 1 20.33 34.81 -35.10
N SER A 2 20.82 35.40 -34.01
CA SER A 2 20.38 35.04 -32.66
C SER A 2 19.09 35.79 -32.28
N LYS A 3 18.00 35.05 -32.04
CA LYS A 3 16.72 35.59 -31.54
C LYS A 3 16.86 35.99 -30.06
N LYS A 4 17.58 37.08 -29.79
CA LYS A 4 17.74 37.65 -28.44
C LYS A 4 16.40 38.20 -27.94
N LEU A 5 15.78 37.53 -26.96
CA LEU A 5 14.52 37.94 -26.35
C LEU A 5 14.52 39.44 -26.03
N ASP A 6 13.60 40.20 -26.62
CA ASP A 6 13.43 41.63 -26.38
C ASP A 6 12.43 41.89 -25.24
N GLY A 7 12.30 43.16 -24.85
CA GLY A 7 11.42 43.58 -23.76
C GLY A 7 9.92 43.60 -24.11
N TYR A 8 9.50 43.16 -25.30
CA TYR A 8 8.09 42.93 -25.65
C TYR A 8 7.78 41.43 -25.66
N SER A 9 8.67 40.63 -26.24
CA SER A 9 8.68 39.17 -26.18
C SER A 9 8.66 38.68 -24.73
N LEU A 10 9.46 39.30 -23.85
CA LEU A 10 9.45 39.00 -22.42
C LEU A 10 8.14 39.42 -21.74
N MET A 11 7.53 40.55 -22.12
CA MET A 11 6.23 40.99 -21.59
C MET A 11 5.10 40.00 -21.95
N ILE A 12 5.21 39.31 -23.08
CA ILE A 12 4.29 38.23 -23.47
C ILE A 12 4.53 36.99 -22.59
N VAL A 13 5.80 36.58 -22.41
CA VAL A 13 6.17 35.42 -21.57
C VAL A 13 5.81 35.66 -20.10
N SER A 14 5.97 36.87 -19.58
CA SER A 14 5.69 37.17 -18.17
C SER A 14 4.20 37.07 -17.81
N LYS A 15 3.27 37.02 -18.79
CA LYS A 15 1.85 36.77 -18.52
C LYS A 15 1.56 35.40 -17.89
N TYR A 16 2.52 34.48 -17.91
CA TYR A 16 2.45 33.18 -17.25
C TYR A 16 3.10 33.16 -15.86
N PHE A 17 3.60 34.30 -15.36
CA PHE A 17 4.13 34.43 -14.00
C PHE A 17 3.01 34.60 -12.99
N ILE A 18 3.11 33.90 -11.87
CA ILE A 18 2.02 33.73 -10.90
C ILE A 18 2.14 34.72 -9.74
N THR A 19 3.38 35.09 -9.34
CA THR A 19 3.62 35.92 -8.15
C THR A 19 4.30 37.25 -8.47
N LYS A 20 4.11 38.25 -7.59
CA LYS A 20 4.81 39.56 -7.63
C LYS A 20 6.33 39.39 -7.70
N ASP A 21 6.86 38.34 -7.10
CA ASP A 21 8.30 38.05 -7.01
C ASP A 21 8.91 37.49 -8.30
N ASP A 22 8.14 36.85 -9.16
CA ASP A 22 8.65 36.32 -10.44
C ASP A 22 9.01 37.47 -11.39
N TYR A 23 8.17 38.51 -11.42
CA TYR A 23 8.46 39.77 -12.12
C TYR A 23 9.70 40.48 -11.52
N LYS A 24 9.85 40.51 -10.18
CA LYS A 24 11.05 41.07 -9.51
C LYS A 24 12.32 40.33 -9.93
N LYS A 25 12.34 39.00 -9.84
CA LYS A 25 13.51 38.16 -10.19
C LYS A 25 13.99 38.43 -11.62
N VAL A 26 13.06 38.53 -12.57
CA VAL A 26 13.36 38.79 -13.99
C VAL A 26 13.93 40.20 -14.22
N VAL A 27 13.44 41.21 -13.50
CA VAL A 27 14.01 42.58 -13.52
C VAL A 27 15.42 42.61 -12.92
N LEU A 28 15.64 41.91 -11.80
CA LEU A 28 16.92 41.87 -11.08
C LEU A 28 18.02 41.15 -11.88
N VAL A 29 17.68 40.07 -12.58
CA VAL A 29 18.65 39.23 -13.33
C VAL A 29 19.20 39.94 -14.59
N CYS A 30 18.48 40.89 -15.19
CA CYS A 30 18.99 41.60 -16.36
C CYS A 30 18.50 43.04 -16.50
N LYS A 31 19.43 44.01 -16.44
CA LYS A 31 19.16 45.45 -16.65
C LYS A 31 18.42 45.79 -17.95
N LYS A 32 18.49 44.95 -18.99
CA LYS A 32 17.73 45.09 -20.25
C LYS A 32 16.21 45.06 -20.03
N PHE A 33 15.76 44.41 -18.95
CA PHE A 33 14.35 44.13 -18.68
C PHE A 33 13.77 44.95 -17.53
N LYS A 34 14.51 45.94 -17.02
CA LYS A 34 14.05 46.82 -15.92
C LYS A 34 12.70 47.47 -16.24
N ASP A 35 12.52 47.95 -17.46
CA ASP A 35 11.32 48.65 -17.94
C ASP A 35 10.23 47.69 -18.45
N THR A 36 10.29 46.38 -18.14
CA THR A 36 9.29 45.40 -18.60
C THR A 36 7.97 45.54 -17.84
N ILE A 37 8.02 45.86 -16.55
CA ILE A 37 6.83 45.98 -15.70
C ILE A 37 6.01 47.22 -16.11
N ASP A 38 6.69 48.33 -16.40
CA ASP A 38 6.10 49.62 -16.82
C ASP A 38 5.42 49.60 -18.21
N LYS A 39 5.43 48.47 -18.93
CA LYS A 39 4.73 48.30 -20.22
C LYS A 39 3.33 47.72 -20.09
N PHE A 40 2.98 47.20 -18.92
CA PHE A 40 1.66 46.63 -18.69
C PHE A 40 0.60 47.72 -18.59
N ARG A 41 -0.30 47.77 -19.57
CA ARG A 41 -1.51 48.63 -19.56
C ARG A 41 -2.70 48.02 -18.80
N TYR A 42 -2.55 46.78 -18.34
CA TYR A 42 -3.47 46.10 -17.44
C TYR A 42 -2.68 45.20 -16.50
N ASN A 43 -3.17 44.96 -15.29
CA ASN A 43 -2.51 44.04 -14.36
C ASN A 43 -2.61 42.58 -14.85
N PRO A 44 -1.50 41.86 -15.06
CA PRO A 44 -1.50 40.48 -15.52
C PRO A 44 -1.79 39.46 -14.41
N ILE A 45 -1.69 39.89 -13.15
CA ILE A 45 -1.98 39.17 -11.90
C ILE A 45 -2.83 40.07 -10.99
N PRO A 46 -3.46 39.55 -9.92
CA PRO A 46 -4.14 40.38 -8.93
C PRO A 46 -3.24 41.45 -8.31
N ILE A 47 -3.81 42.62 -8.02
CA ILE A 47 -3.09 43.76 -7.40
C ILE A 47 -3.95 44.47 -6.36
N TYR A 48 -3.27 45.00 -5.35
CA TYR A 48 -3.85 45.80 -4.26
C TYR A 48 -3.28 47.23 -4.23
N ASP A 49 -2.27 47.51 -5.07
CA ASP A 49 -1.54 48.78 -5.09
C ASP A 49 -1.01 49.10 -6.51
N LEU A 50 -0.94 50.39 -6.87
CA LEU A 50 -0.43 50.84 -8.19
C LEU A 50 1.10 50.95 -8.25
N ASN A 51 1.81 50.85 -7.13
CA ASN A 51 3.26 51.12 -7.10
C ASN A 51 4.07 50.07 -7.86
N PHE A 52 3.50 48.87 -8.06
CA PHE A 52 4.12 47.79 -8.81
C PHE A 52 3.88 47.86 -10.32
N PHE A 53 2.63 48.01 -10.78
CA PHE A 53 2.30 48.19 -12.21
C PHE A 53 1.80 49.63 -12.45
N ARG A 54 2.73 50.57 -12.55
CA ARG A 54 2.46 52.03 -12.47
C ARG A 54 1.71 52.64 -13.65
N ASN A 55 1.76 51.95 -14.80
CA ASN A 55 1.31 52.46 -16.09
C ASN A 55 0.02 51.78 -16.61
N ILE A 56 -0.76 51.15 -15.70
CA ILE A 56 -2.01 50.49 -16.07
C ILE A 56 -3.12 51.51 -16.39
N GLU A 57 -3.89 51.20 -17.43
CA GLU A 57 -5.04 51.97 -17.93
C GLU A 57 -6.35 51.21 -17.67
N THR A 58 -6.28 49.88 -17.46
CA THR A 58 -7.43 49.04 -17.11
C THR A 58 -7.09 48.09 -15.97
N GLN A 59 -7.84 48.11 -14.88
CA GLN A 59 -7.78 47.06 -13.86
C GLN A 59 -8.59 45.85 -14.33
N PHE A 60 -7.93 44.70 -14.45
CA PHE A 60 -8.56 43.40 -14.64
C PHE A 60 -8.85 42.79 -13.27
N LEU A 61 -10.13 42.51 -13.02
CA LEU A 61 -10.58 41.80 -11.82
C LEU A 61 -10.75 40.31 -12.19
N TYR A 62 -9.85 39.49 -11.69
CA TYR A 62 -9.80 38.04 -11.90
C TYR A 62 -10.69 37.30 -10.90
N TYR A 63 -10.86 37.85 -9.69
CA TYR A 63 -11.68 37.28 -8.62
C TYR A 63 -12.75 38.26 -8.11
N PRO A 64 -13.91 37.77 -7.60
CA PRO A 64 -15.01 38.63 -7.13
C PRO A 64 -14.68 39.53 -5.92
N PHE A 65 -13.61 39.21 -5.18
CA PHE A 65 -13.16 39.93 -3.99
C PHE A 65 -12.05 40.96 -4.27
N GLU A 66 -11.58 41.10 -5.51
CA GLU A 66 -10.58 42.13 -5.83
C GLU A 66 -11.22 43.52 -5.79
N GLU A 67 -10.71 44.37 -4.90
CA GLU A 67 -11.16 45.75 -4.79
C GLU A 67 -10.74 46.58 -6.02
N LYS A 68 -11.60 47.54 -6.39
CA LYS A 68 -11.29 48.53 -7.42
C LYS A 68 -10.39 49.59 -6.79
N ILE A 69 -9.16 49.69 -7.28
CA ILE A 69 -8.21 50.67 -6.74
C ILE A 69 -8.73 52.08 -7.07
N PRO A 70 -9.00 52.95 -6.07
CA PRO A 70 -9.64 54.25 -6.30
C PRO A 70 -8.82 55.15 -7.23
N SER A 71 -9.29 55.30 -8.47
CA SER A 71 -8.62 56.13 -9.48
C SER A 71 -9.61 56.66 -10.53
N ASN A 72 -9.41 57.92 -10.91
CA ASN A 72 -10.17 58.61 -11.94
C ASN A 72 -9.69 58.28 -13.38
N HIS A 73 -8.58 57.54 -13.53
CA HIS A 73 -7.99 57.21 -14.85
C HIS A 73 -8.03 55.71 -15.19
N LEU A 74 -8.60 54.86 -14.33
CA LEU A 74 -8.70 53.41 -14.58
C LEU A 74 -10.06 53.02 -15.17
N LEU A 75 -10.01 52.27 -16.27
CA LEU A 75 -11.14 51.44 -16.71
C LEU A 75 -11.17 50.14 -15.89
N TYR A 76 -12.35 49.53 -15.77
CA TYR A 76 -12.52 48.26 -15.04
C TYR A 76 -13.07 47.18 -15.97
N ARG A 77 -12.41 46.01 -15.99
CA ARG A 77 -12.83 44.86 -16.79
C ARG A 77 -12.87 43.59 -15.95
N ILE A 78 -14.04 43.00 -15.83
CA ILE A 78 -14.28 41.78 -15.05
C ILE A 78 -14.01 40.54 -15.91
N LYS A 79 -13.15 39.65 -15.39
CA LYS A 79 -12.76 38.38 -16.05
C LYS A 79 -13.51 37.17 -15.51
N TYR A 80 -13.89 37.17 -14.23
CA TYR A 80 -14.75 36.13 -13.65
C TYR A 80 -16.17 36.14 -14.23
N TYR A 81 -16.94 35.08 -13.97
CA TYR A 81 -18.33 34.99 -14.41
C TYR A 81 -19.25 35.90 -13.59
N VAL A 82 -20.01 36.76 -14.27
CA VAL A 82 -20.93 37.73 -13.67
C VAL A 82 -22.38 37.32 -13.93
N PRO A 83 -23.29 37.31 -12.93
CA PRO A 83 -24.74 37.13 -13.13
C PRO A 83 -25.31 38.15 -14.12
N TYR A 84 -26.32 37.79 -14.91
CA TYR A 84 -26.83 38.67 -15.98
C TYR A 84 -27.39 40.01 -15.44
N TYR A 85 -28.09 40.01 -14.30
CA TYR A 85 -28.53 41.24 -13.62
C TYR A 85 -27.34 42.11 -13.15
N CYS A 86 -26.25 41.51 -12.70
CA CYS A 86 -25.02 42.23 -12.36
C CYS A 86 -24.31 42.75 -13.61
N TYR A 87 -24.37 42.04 -14.73
CA TYR A 87 -23.87 42.53 -16.02
C TYR A 87 -24.63 43.78 -16.46
N LEU A 88 -25.96 43.83 -16.34
CA LEU A 88 -26.76 45.02 -16.65
C LEU A 88 -26.36 46.24 -15.80
N GLU A 89 -26.15 46.06 -14.48
CA GLU A 89 -25.71 47.16 -13.60
C GLU A 89 -24.26 47.60 -13.85
N ASN A 90 -23.37 46.68 -14.24
CA ASN A 90 -22.00 47.03 -14.64
C ASN A 90 -21.97 47.75 -16.01
N LYS A 91 -22.83 47.33 -16.96
CA LYS A 91 -23.02 47.96 -18.28
C LYS A 91 -23.46 49.42 -18.16
N LYS A 92 -24.40 49.73 -17.25
CA LYS A 92 -24.79 51.12 -16.90
C LYS A 92 -23.62 51.97 -16.38
N LYS A 93 -22.64 51.34 -15.73
CA LYS A 93 -21.45 51.98 -15.15
C LYS A 93 -20.22 51.92 -16.08
N TRP A 94 -20.42 51.58 -17.36
CA TRP A 94 -19.38 51.41 -18.38
C TRP A 94 -18.30 50.35 -18.04
N ILE A 95 -18.60 49.44 -17.11
CA ILE A 95 -17.72 48.34 -16.71
C ILE A 95 -17.96 47.15 -17.64
N HIS A 96 -16.89 46.64 -18.26
CA HIS A 96 -16.97 45.54 -19.22
C HIS A 96 -16.85 44.17 -18.52
N CYS A 97 -17.75 43.23 -18.81
CA CYS A 97 -17.71 41.87 -18.28
C CYS A 97 -17.52 40.87 -19.43
N ASP A 98 -16.44 40.08 -19.42
CA ASP A 98 -16.14 39.15 -20.51
C ASP A 98 -17.06 37.92 -20.51
N ASN A 99 -17.53 37.51 -19.33
CA ASN A 99 -18.16 36.23 -19.07
C ASN A 99 -19.47 36.42 -18.30
N VAL A 100 -20.60 36.21 -18.98
CA VAL A 100 -21.94 36.38 -18.41
C VAL A 100 -22.57 35.00 -18.15
N MET A 101 -23.08 34.83 -16.94
CA MET A 101 -23.77 33.63 -16.47
C MET A 101 -25.24 33.96 -16.22
N TYR A 102 -26.16 33.17 -16.78
CA TYR A 102 -27.56 33.23 -16.37
C TYR A 102 -27.68 32.47 -15.07
N THR A 103 -28.08 33.16 -14.02
CA THR A 103 -28.28 32.58 -12.69
C THR A 103 -29.75 32.32 -12.43
N LYS A 104 -29.96 31.47 -11.44
CA LYS A 104 -31.21 31.25 -10.72
C LYS A 104 -32.00 32.54 -10.41
N LYS A 105 -31.31 33.61 -9.98
CA LYS A 105 -31.92 34.94 -9.77
C LYS A 105 -32.28 35.64 -11.08
N ASP A 106 -31.53 35.43 -12.16
CA ASP A 106 -31.86 35.96 -13.48
C ASP A 106 -33.12 35.29 -14.05
N PHE A 107 -33.25 33.97 -13.92
CA PHE A 107 -34.48 33.25 -14.27
C PHE A 107 -35.71 33.82 -13.53
N ILE A 108 -35.61 34.08 -12.22
CA ILE A 108 -36.68 34.71 -11.44
C ILE A 108 -36.99 36.15 -11.92
N THR A 109 -35.99 36.88 -12.44
CA THR A 109 -36.14 38.30 -12.83
C THR A 109 -36.61 38.48 -14.28
N PHE A 110 -36.22 37.59 -15.19
CA PHE A 110 -36.41 37.75 -16.65
C PHE A 110 -37.08 36.53 -17.33
N GLY A 111 -37.36 35.45 -16.59
CA GLY A 111 -38.04 34.26 -17.08
C GLY A 111 -37.14 33.25 -17.79
N SER A 112 -37.76 32.35 -18.55
CA SER A 112 -37.10 31.24 -19.27
C SER A 112 -36.42 31.66 -20.58
N SER A 113 -36.61 32.89 -21.06
CA SER A 113 -36.00 33.42 -22.28
C SER A 113 -34.56 33.89 -22.05
N ILE A 114 -33.59 33.01 -22.33
CA ILE A 114 -32.17 33.22 -22.03
C ILE A 114 -31.55 34.23 -23.02
N PRO A 115 -30.97 35.36 -22.56
CA PRO A 115 -30.33 36.37 -23.42
C PRO A 115 -29.08 35.86 -24.16
N VAL A 116 -28.80 36.41 -25.34
CA VAL A 116 -27.67 35.99 -26.19
C VAL A 116 -26.30 36.34 -25.61
N GLU A 117 -26.21 37.31 -24.70
CA GLU A 117 -24.95 37.60 -23.99
C GLU A 117 -24.53 36.47 -23.03
N VAL A 118 -25.45 35.58 -22.65
CA VAL A 118 -25.17 34.46 -21.74
C VAL A 118 -24.27 33.43 -22.40
N LYS A 119 -23.19 33.07 -21.70
CA LYS A 119 -22.25 31.99 -22.06
C LYS A 119 -22.38 30.75 -21.19
N LYS A 120 -23.05 30.86 -20.03
CA LYS A 120 -23.07 29.82 -19.00
C LYS A 120 -24.39 29.78 -18.25
N ILE A 121 -24.91 28.59 -18.01
CA ILE A 121 -26.03 28.38 -17.08
C ILE A 121 -25.45 28.07 -15.70
N GLY A 122 -25.79 28.89 -14.72
CA GLY A 122 -25.35 28.73 -13.33
C GLY A 122 -25.96 27.49 -12.68
N LYS A 123 -25.42 27.11 -11.52
CA LYS A 123 -25.99 26.01 -10.72
C LYS A 123 -27.46 26.30 -10.41
N GLU A 124 -28.29 25.25 -10.55
CA GLU A 124 -29.69 25.26 -10.14
C GLU A 124 -30.50 26.39 -10.79
N CYS A 125 -30.12 26.85 -11.98
CA CYS A 125 -30.68 28.05 -12.61
C CYS A 125 -32.18 28.00 -12.95
N PHE A 126 -32.68 26.85 -13.40
CA PHE A 126 -34.07 26.65 -13.84
C PHE A 126 -34.76 25.57 -13.02
N SER A 127 -34.21 25.31 -11.87
CA SER A 127 -34.38 24.07 -11.14
C SER A 127 -35.67 24.24 -10.28
N GLU A 128 -36.34 23.18 -9.80
CA GLU A 128 -37.70 23.22 -9.20
C GLU A 128 -38.83 23.72 -10.12
N THR A 129 -38.57 24.02 -11.39
CA THR A 129 -39.59 24.65 -12.24
C THR A 129 -40.75 23.72 -12.57
N ASP A 130 -41.88 24.05 -11.96
CA ASP A 130 -43.23 23.50 -12.15
C ASP A 130 -44.02 24.23 -13.27
N THR A 131 -43.51 25.37 -13.73
CA THR A 131 -44.14 26.24 -14.76
C THR A 131 -43.54 26.09 -16.17
N VAL A 132 -42.33 25.55 -16.30
CA VAL A 132 -41.59 25.50 -17.58
C VAL A 132 -41.77 24.14 -18.23
N GLU A 133 -42.71 24.02 -19.18
CA GLU A 133 -42.91 22.76 -19.92
C GLU A 133 -41.92 22.55 -21.07
N LEU A 134 -41.45 23.64 -21.68
CA LEU A 134 -40.51 23.67 -22.80
C LEU A 134 -39.37 24.64 -22.49
N MET A 135 -38.13 24.21 -22.74
CA MET A 135 -36.94 25.04 -22.55
C MET A 135 -36.01 24.99 -23.77
N GLN A 136 -35.41 26.13 -24.12
CA GLN A 136 -34.44 26.26 -25.22
C GLN A 136 -33.18 26.96 -24.71
N ILE A 137 -32.02 26.31 -24.87
CA ILE A 137 -30.72 26.84 -24.45
C ILE A 137 -30.00 27.39 -25.67
N PRO A 138 -29.75 28.72 -25.78
CA PRO A 138 -29.18 29.31 -26.98
C PRO A 138 -27.72 28.88 -27.18
N ASN A 139 -27.30 28.74 -28.43
CA ASN A 139 -25.96 28.25 -28.81
C ASN A 139 -24.78 29.15 -28.32
N THR A 140 -25.07 30.33 -27.77
CA THR A 140 -24.07 31.17 -27.07
C THR A 140 -23.63 30.55 -25.74
N VAL A 141 -24.46 29.69 -25.13
CA VAL A 141 -24.13 28.90 -23.95
C VAL A 141 -23.14 27.80 -24.32
N ILE A 142 -21.97 27.82 -23.67
CA ILE A 142 -20.89 26.82 -23.84
C ILE A 142 -20.72 25.92 -22.61
N GLU A 143 -21.32 26.28 -21.47
CA GLU A 143 -21.16 25.55 -20.20
C GLU A 143 -22.49 25.50 -19.42
N LEU A 144 -22.79 24.33 -18.86
CA LEU A 144 -23.80 24.15 -17.82
C LEU A 144 -23.09 23.92 -16.48
N GLN A 145 -23.71 24.29 -15.36
CA GLN A 145 -23.28 23.85 -14.02
C GLN A 145 -24.25 22.82 -13.44
N ARG A 146 -23.79 22.03 -12.46
CA ARG A 146 -24.57 20.90 -11.92
C ARG A 146 -25.94 21.31 -11.37
N SER A 147 -26.87 20.36 -11.42
CA SER A 147 -28.27 20.48 -10.99
C SER A 147 -29.08 21.60 -11.67
N CYS A 148 -28.65 22.14 -12.82
CA CYS A 148 -29.26 23.33 -13.44
C CYS A 148 -30.75 23.20 -13.83
N PHE A 149 -31.25 21.98 -14.08
CA PHE A 149 -32.66 21.66 -14.36
C PHE A 149 -33.17 20.50 -13.45
N LYS A 150 -32.70 20.41 -12.21
CA LYS A 150 -33.14 19.40 -11.23
C LYS A 150 -34.56 19.72 -10.72
N SER A 151 -35.40 18.72 -10.42
CA SER A 151 -36.86 18.82 -10.19
C SER A 151 -37.60 19.81 -11.09
N CYS A 152 -37.28 19.93 -12.39
CA CYS A 152 -38.21 20.59 -13.32
C CYS A 152 -39.37 19.63 -13.59
N ILE A 153 -40.29 19.49 -12.62
CA ILE A 153 -41.28 18.40 -12.59
C ILE A 153 -42.28 18.49 -13.75
N SER A 154 -42.48 19.68 -14.32
CA SER A 154 -43.35 19.93 -15.46
C SER A 154 -42.61 20.02 -16.80
N LEU A 155 -41.27 20.04 -16.81
CA LEU A 155 -40.48 20.11 -18.04
C LEU A 155 -40.67 18.83 -18.85
N LYS A 156 -41.33 18.95 -20.01
CA LYS A 156 -41.63 17.83 -20.93
C LYS A 156 -40.52 17.65 -21.97
N THR A 157 -39.93 18.76 -22.42
CA THR A 157 -38.96 18.82 -23.52
C THR A 157 -37.92 19.93 -23.29
N ILE A 158 -36.65 19.65 -23.55
CA ILE A 158 -35.58 20.66 -23.58
C ILE A 158 -34.72 20.53 -24.84
N ILE A 159 -34.42 21.67 -25.46
CA ILE A 159 -33.46 21.81 -26.57
C ILE A 159 -32.16 22.39 -26.01
N LEU A 160 -31.07 21.63 -26.13
CA LEU A 160 -29.75 21.99 -25.62
C LEU A 160 -28.89 22.70 -26.66
N SER A 161 -28.04 23.62 -26.20
CA SER A 161 -27.03 24.29 -27.03
C SER A 161 -26.06 23.26 -27.63
N THR A 162 -25.75 23.39 -28.92
CA THR A 162 -24.84 22.48 -29.64
C THR A 162 -23.36 22.70 -29.28
N ASN A 163 -23.05 23.63 -28.38
CA ASN A 163 -21.67 23.99 -28.02
C ASN A 163 -21.24 23.49 -26.63
N ILE A 164 -22.16 22.97 -25.81
CA ILE A 164 -21.85 22.45 -24.47
C ILE A 164 -20.98 21.18 -24.53
N LYS A 165 -20.05 21.02 -23.58
CA LYS A 165 -19.09 19.90 -23.56
C LYS A 165 -19.40 18.80 -22.54
N SER A 166 -20.21 19.09 -21.54
CA SER A 166 -20.67 18.11 -20.56
C SER A 166 -22.11 18.42 -20.14
N ILE A 167 -22.81 17.38 -19.68
CA ILE A 167 -23.99 17.53 -18.84
C ILE A 167 -23.53 17.23 -17.41
N PRO A 168 -23.33 18.24 -16.55
CA PRO A 168 -22.81 18.00 -15.22
C PRO A 168 -23.78 17.22 -14.34
N PHE A 169 -23.30 16.88 -13.15
CA PHE A 169 -24.02 16.16 -12.12
C PHE A 169 -25.48 16.61 -11.87
N CYS A 170 -26.39 15.66 -11.59
CA CYS A 170 -27.83 15.85 -11.38
C CYS A 170 -28.54 16.88 -12.29
N SER A 171 -28.01 17.23 -13.47
CA SER A 171 -28.52 18.39 -14.22
C SER A 171 -30.01 18.30 -14.58
N PHE A 172 -30.60 17.11 -14.62
CA PHE A 172 -32.02 16.86 -14.88
C PHE A 172 -32.70 16.02 -13.78
N ALA A 173 -32.04 15.78 -12.65
CA ALA A 173 -32.54 14.80 -11.67
C ALA A 173 -33.91 15.20 -11.12
N ASN A 174 -34.86 14.26 -11.11
CA ASN A 174 -36.26 14.42 -10.73
C ASN A 174 -37.10 15.28 -11.68
N CYS A 175 -36.69 15.44 -12.96
CA CYS A 175 -37.58 15.89 -14.03
C CYS A 175 -38.69 14.86 -14.33
N GLN A 176 -39.71 14.80 -13.48
CA GLN A 176 -40.71 13.74 -13.53
C GLN A 176 -41.57 13.74 -14.81
N SER A 177 -41.74 14.87 -15.51
CA SER A 177 -42.45 14.94 -16.79
C SER A 177 -41.55 14.88 -18.04
N LEU A 178 -40.22 14.87 -17.91
CA LEU A 178 -39.31 14.92 -19.05
C LEU A 178 -39.42 13.62 -19.83
N LYS A 179 -40.00 13.70 -21.03
CA LYS A 179 -40.37 12.53 -21.81
C LYS A 179 -39.21 12.02 -22.67
N GLU A 180 -38.49 12.96 -23.29
CA GLU A 180 -37.39 12.72 -24.21
C GLU A 180 -36.38 13.86 -24.12
N ILE A 181 -35.10 13.53 -24.27
CA ILE A 181 -34.02 14.51 -24.40
C ILE A 181 -32.99 14.03 -25.42
N VAL A 182 -32.55 14.95 -26.27
CA VAL A 182 -31.49 14.72 -27.26
C VAL A 182 -30.22 15.41 -26.77
N LEU A 183 -29.17 14.63 -26.54
CA LEU A 183 -27.88 15.15 -26.13
C LEU A 183 -27.04 15.56 -27.36
N PRO A 184 -26.45 16.77 -27.39
CA PRO A 184 -25.56 17.19 -28.48
C PRO A 184 -24.34 16.29 -28.62
N GLU A 185 -23.92 15.99 -29.85
CA GLU A 185 -22.69 15.20 -30.16
C GLU A 185 -21.39 15.89 -29.71
N SER A 186 -21.47 17.13 -29.19
CA SER A 186 -20.38 17.87 -28.54
C SER A 186 -20.14 17.49 -27.08
N VAL A 187 -21.07 16.76 -26.46
CA VAL A 187 -21.01 16.32 -25.05
C VAL A 187 -20.13 15.08 -24.93
N THR A 188 -19.10 15.14 -24.09
CA THR A 188 -18.20 14.01 -23.80
C THR A 188 -18.43 13.38 -22.43
N MET A 189 -19.17 14.03 -21.53
CA MET A 189 -19.37 13.60 -20.14
C MET A 189 -20.80 13.82 -19.65
N ILE A 190 -21.36 12.83 -18.97
CA ILE A 190 -22.59 12.91 -18.16
C ILE A 190 -22.21 12.67 -16.69
N GLY A 191 -22.34 13.67 -15.83
CA GLY A 191 -21.99 13.57 -14.40
C GLY A 191 -22.90 12.62 -13.61
N ALA A 192 -22.53 12.31 -12.36
CA ALA A 192 -23.32 11.41 -11.53
C ALA A 192 -24.75 11.94 -11.29
N GLY A 193 -25.70 11.03 -11.06
CA GLY A 193 -27.10 11.32 -10.78
C GLY A 193 -27.82 12.12 -11.87
N CYS A 194 -27.25 12.34 -13.06
CA CYS A 194 -27.71 13.36 -14.03
C CYS A 194 -29.21 13.37 -14.29
N PHE A 195 -29.80 12.20 -14.55
CA PHE A 195 -31.22 11.95 -14.80
C PHE A 195 -31.89 11.15 -13.67
N TYR A 196 -31.28 11.08 -12.47
CA TYR A 196 -31.84 10.35 -11.33
C TYR A 196 -33.33 10.71 -11.12
N ALA A 197 -34.24 9.74 -11.07
CA ALA A 197 -35.68 9.92 -10.92
C ALA A 197 -36.40 10.73 -12.04
N CYS A 198 -35.89 10.74 -13.28
CA CYS A 198 -36.67 11.18 -14.44
C CYS A 198 -37.75 10.12 -14.79
N GLN A 199 -38.79 10.04 -13.96
CA GLN A 199 -39.71 8.90 -13.94
C GLN A 199 -40.41 8.62 -15.27
N ARG A 200 -40.75 9.66 -16.06
CA ARG A 200 -41.40 9.55 -17.38
C ARG A 200 -40.46 9.64 -18.58
N LEU A 201 -39.13 9.61 -18.37
CA LEU A 201 -38.15 9.60 -19.46
C LEU A 201 -38.23 8.29 -20.22
N GLU A 202 -38.99 8.24 -21.31
CA GLU A 202 -39.21 7.03 -22.12
C GLU A 202 -37.97 6.69 -22.96
N LYS A 203 -37.25 7.71 -23.45
CA LYS A 203 -36.13 7.60 -24.39
C LYS A 203 -35.07 8.67 -24.16
N ILE A 204 -33.80 8.30 -24.31
CA ILE A 204 -32.67 9.22 -24.41
C ILE A 204 -31.66 8.70 -25.45
N LYS A 205 -31.18 9.57 -26.33
CA LYS A 205 -30.04 9.27 -27.20
C LYS A 205 -28.75 9.78 -26.55
N LEU A 206 -27.84 8.86 -26.25
CA LEU A 206 -26.48 9.20 -25.81
C LEU A 206 -25.61 9.56 -27.03
N PRO A 207 -24.71 10.57 -26.92
CA PRO A 207 -23.89 11.03 -28.04
C PRO A 207 -22.72 10.06 -28.30
N SER A 208 -22.30 9.99 -29.56
CA SER A 208 -21.23 9.09 -30.02
C SER A 208 -19.86 9.35 -29.36
N ASN A 209 -19.55 10.61 -29.08
CA ASN A 209 -18.30 11.06 -28.46
C ASN A 209 -18.30 10.99 -26.92
N LEU A 210 -19.30 10.35 -26.30
CA LEU A 210 -19.36 10.24 -24.85
C LEU A 210 -18.25 9.32 -24.31
N SER A 211 -17.36 9.87 -23.50
CA SER A 211 -16.28 9.14 -22.82
C SER A 211 -16.61 8.77 -21.37
N GLU A 212 -17.57 9.46 -20.73
CA GLU A 212 -17.90 9.23 -19.32
C GLU A 212 -19.40 9.35 -18.99
N ILE A 213 -19.85 8.45 -18.12
CA ILE A 213 -21.13 8.49 -17.39
C ILE A 213 -20.78 8.37 -15.90
N GLY A 214 -21.48 9.09 -15.02
CA GLY A 214 -21.28 9.04 -13.56
C GLY A 214 -22.20 8.07 -12.80
N ASN A 215 -21.90 7.86 -11.52
CA ASN A 215 -22.71 7.03 -10.59
C ASN A 215 -24.19 7.43 -10.60
N GLN A 216 -25.12 6.48 -10.50
CA GLN A 216 -26.57 6.74 -10.42
C GLN A 216 -27.18 7.55 -11.58
N ALA A 217 -26.51 7.72 -12.72
CA ALA A 217 -26.90 8.70 -13.75
C ALA A 217 -28.34 8.58 -14.28
N PHE A 218 -28.95 7.40 -14.24
CA PHE A 218 -30.32 7.11 -14.67
C PHE A 218 -31.15 6.39 -13.59
N CYS A 219 -30.65 6.31 -12.35
CA CYS A 219 -31.31 5.60 -11.24
C CYS A 219 -32.76 6.12 -11.03
N TYR A 220 -33.76 5.25 -10.86
CA TYR A 220 -35.20 5.55 -10.84
C TYR A 220 -35.79 6.19 -12.13
N CYS A 221 -35.18 6.02 -13.32
CA CYS A 221 -35.86 6.32 -14.59
C CYS A 221 -36.90 5.24 -14.93
N THR A 222 -38.02 5.25 -14.19
CA THR A 222 -38.99 4.14 -14.16
C THR A 222 -39.66 3.82 -15.50
N SER A 223 -39.82 4.79 -16.41
CA SER A 223 -40.41 4.57 -17.75
C SER A 223 -39.39 4.43 -18.88
N LEU A 224 -38.08 4.46 -18.61
CA LEU A 224 -37.04 4.35 -19.64
C LEU A 224 -37.09 2.96 -20.27
N GLN A 225 -37.52 2.87 -21.53
CA GLN A 225 -37.88 1.58 -22.15
C GLN A 225 -36.65 0.82 -22.64
N SER A 226 -35.66 1.55 -23.17
CA SER A 226 -34.39 1.03 -23.65
C SER A 226 -33.32 2.13 -23.61
N ILE A 227 -32.04 1.74 -23.58
CA ILE A 227 -30.93 2.67 -23.77
C ILE A 227 -29.84 2.04 -24.65
N THR A 228 -29.22 2.87 -25.49
CA THR A 228 -28.05 2.49 -26.30
C THR A 228 -26.80 3.13 -25.69
N ILE A 229 -25.81 2.31 -25.33
CA ILE A 229 -24.54 2.81 -24.79
C ILE A 229 -23.58 3.17 -25.95
N PRO A 230 -22.82 4.29 -25.87
CA PRO A 230 -21.78 4.61 -26.85
C PRO A 230 -20.56 3.68 -26.71
N SER A 231 -19.96 3.27 -27.83
CA SER A 231 -18.83 2.32 -27.87
C SER A 231 -17.53 2.82 -27.21
N ASN A 232 -17.47 4.11 -26.88
CA ASN A 232 -16.39 4.75 -26.14
C ASN A 232 -16.52 4.62 -24.60
N ILE A 233 -17.69 4.23 -24.09
CA ILE A 233 -17.92 3.99 -22.66
C ILE A 233 -17.32 2.65 -22.24
N ASN A 234 -16.36 2.69 -21.32
CA ASN A 234 -15.70 1.50 -20.77
C ASN A 234 -16.27 1.04 -19.41
N ARG A 235 -17.19 1.80 -18.80
CA ARG A 235 -17.76 1.50 -17.47
C ARG A 235 -19.21 1.93 -17.35
N ILE A 236 -20.07 1.04 -16.86
CA ILE A 236 -21.38 1.38 -16.30
C ILE A 236 -21.16 1.60 -14.79
N PRO A 237 -21.35 2.80 -14.24
CA PRO A 237 -20.97 3.11 -12.85
C PRO A 237 -21.91 2.54 -11.77
N LEU A 238 -21.57 2.80 -10.50
CA LEU A 238 -22.36 2.42 -9.32
C LEU A 238 -23.82 2.83 -9.46
N LYS A 239 -24.77 1.89 -9.29
CA LYS A 239 -26.23 2.14 -9.35
C LYS A 239 -26.75 2.87 -10.60
N CYS A 240 -26.01 2.87 -11.72
CA CYS A 240 -26.28 3.72 -12.89
C CYS A 240 -27.74 3.70 -13.38
N PHE A 241 -28.36 2.52 -13.48
CA PHE A 241 -29.73 2.27 -13.95
C PHE A 241 -30.62 1.63 -12.85
N SER A 242 -30.21 1.65 -11.59
CA SER A 242 -30.97 1.01 -10.50
C SER A 242 -32.41 1.53 -10.44
N PHE A 243 -33.39 0.65 -10.18
CA PHE A 243 -34.84 0.92 -10.15
C PHE A 243 -35.44 1.46 -11.47
N CYS A 244 -34.82 1.21 -12.63
CA CYS A 244 -35.45 1.45 -13.93
C CYS A 244 -36.44 0.32 -14.29
N PHE A 245 -37.61 0.31 -13.65
CA PHE A 245 -38.60 -0.77 -13.79
C PHE A 245 -39.03 -1.06 -15.24
N GLY A 246 -39.14 -0.02 -16.09
CA GLY A 246 -39.51 -0.14 -17.50
C GLY A 246 -38.37 -0.53 -18.45
N LEU A 247 -37.13 -0.63 -17.98
CA LEU A 247 -35.95 -0.85 -18.83
C LEU A 247 -35.92 -2.28 -19.34
N SER A 248 -36.50 -2.49 -20.52
CA SER A 248 -36.70 -3.81 -21.12
C SER A 248 -35.42 -4.42 -21.73
N THR A 249 -34.55 -3.55 -22.26
CA THR A 249 -33.38 -3.90 -23.08
C THR A 249 -32.28 -2.85 -22.93
N VAL A 250 -31.03 -3.28 -22.99
CA VAL A 250 -29.84 -2.41 -23.03
C VAL A 250 -28.99 -2.83 -24.22
N VAL A 251 -28.73 -1.88 -25.12
CA VAL A 251 -28.18 -2.16 -26.47
C VAL A 251 -26.79 -1.55 -26.62
N ASN A 252 -25.94 -2.20 -27.44
CA ASN A 252 -24.60 -1.74 -27.82
C ASN A 252 -23.65 -1.49 -26.63
N LEU A 253 -23.42 -2.51 -25.79
CA LEU A 253 -22.42 -2.41 -24.71
C LEU A 253 -20.95 -2.33 -25.21
N GLY A 254 -20.70 -2.49 -26.51
CA GLY A 254 -19.45 -2.07 -27.16
C GLY A 254 -18.18 -2.60 -26.51
N ASN A 255 -17.35 -1.70 -25.97
CA ASN A 255 -16.05 -1.99 -25.35
C ASN A 255 -16.10 -1.99 -23.81
N LEU A 256 -17.26 -2.25 -23.18
CA LEU A 256 -17.41 -2.19 -21.73
C LEU A 256 -16.42 -3.10 -20.99
N ILE A 257 -15.79 -2.58 -19.94
CA ILE A 257 -14.80 -3.26 -19.09
C ILE A 257 -15.38 -3.55 -17.71
N GLU A 258 -16.26 -2.69 -17.18
CA GLU A 258 -16.86 -2.85 -15.85
C GLU A 258 -18.36 -2.51 -15.82
N ILE A 259 -19.12 -3.30 -15.06
CA ILE A 259 -20.44 -2.97 -14.52
C ILE A 259 -20.29 -2.78 -13.01
N GLY A 260 -20.59 -1.60 -12.49
CA GLY A 260 -20.44 -1.25 -11.08
C GLY A 260 -21.48 -1.90 -10.17
N SER A 261 -21.25 -1.86 -8.86
CA SER A 261 -22.17 -2.43 -7.87
C SER A 261 -23.57 -1.84 -8.00
N SER A 262 -24.60 -2.70 -7.88
CA SER A 262 -26.00 -2.36 -8.04
C SER A 262 -26.39 -1.66 -9.36
N ALA A 263 -25.57 -1.72 -10.42
CA ALA A 263 -25.76 -0.94 -11.65
C ALA A 263 -27.18 -1.05 -12.25
N PHE A 264 -27.80 -2.23 -12.20
CA PHE A 264 -29.15 -2.54 -12.67
C PHE A 264 -30.05 -3.06 -11.52
N GLU A 265 -29.70 -2.85 -10.25
CA GLU A 265 -30.48 -3.30 -9.09
C GLU A 265 -31.96 -2.88 -9.23
N SER A 266 -32.86 -3.86 -9.23
CA SER A 266 -34.31 -3.74 -9.39
C SER A 266 -34.78 -3.20 -10.76
N CYS A 267 -34.06 -3.49 -11.86
CA CYS A 267 -34.58 -3.35 -13.23
C CYS A 267 -35.57 -4.49 -13.52
N THR A 268 -36.73 -4.47 -12.88
CA THR A 268 -37.69 -5.59 -12.91
C THR A 268 -38.25 -5.91 -14.29
N GLY A 269 -38.25 -4.98 -15.25
CA GLY A 269 -38.67 -5.21 -16.63
C GLY A 269 -37.57 -5.69 -17.60
N LEU A 270 -36.30 -5.73 -17.18
CA LEU A 270 -35.17 -6.10 -18.04
C LEU A 270 -35.24 -7.58 -18.42
N ARG A 271 -35.39 -7.88 -19.72
CA ARG A 271 -35.60 -9.25 -20.23
C ARG A 271 -34.33 -9.91 -20.73
N THR A 272 -33.45 -9.14 -21.34
CA THR A 272 -32.16 -9.56 -21.90
C THR A 272 -31.13 -8.44 -21.78
N ILE A 273 -29.85 -8.79 -21.69
CA ILE A 273 -28.73 -7.84 -21.76
C ILE A 273 -27.50 -8.50 -22.39
N ASP A 274 -27.10 -8.00 -23.55
CA ASP A 274 -26.00 -8.58 -24.34
C ASP A 274 -24.64 -8.07 -23.84
N LEU A 275 -24.03 -8.81 -22.91
CA LEU A 275 -22.77 -8.44 -22.29
C LEU A 275 -21.58 -8.61 -23.26
N PRO A 276 -20.66 -7.63 -23.37
CA PRO A 276 -19.61 -7.66 -24.38
C PRO A 276 -18.37 -8.45 -23.92
N ASN A 277 -17.68 -9.10 -24.86
CA ASN A 277 -16.46 -9.88 -24.60
C ASN A 277 -15.30 -9.08 -23.97
N SER A 278 -15.34 -7.74 -24.07
CA SER A 278 -14.43 -6.84 -23.37
C SER A 278 -14.59 -6.84 -21.85
N LEU A 279 -15.76 -7.22 -21.31
CA LEU A 279 -16.13 -7.07 -19.90
C LEU A 279 -15.17 -7.84 -18.98
N LYS A 280 -14.79 -7.23 -17.85
CA LYS A 280 -13.80 -7.75 -16.88
C LYS A 280 -14.34 -7.81 -15.45
N PHE A 281 -15.29 -6.94 -15.07
CA PHE A 281 -15.76 -6.79 -13.69
C PHE A 281 -17.29 -6.61 -13.62
N ILE A 282 -17.93 -7.26 -12.64
CA ILE A 282 -19.34 -7.07 -12.26
C ILE A 282 -19.42 -6.87 -10.73
N GLY A 283 -19.82 -5.67 -10.30
CA GLY A 283 -19.85 -5.27 -8.89
C GLY A 283 -21.06 -5.81 -8.11
N GLY A 284 -20.96 -5.79 -6.78
CA GLY A 284 -21.91 -6.48 -5.90
C GLY A 284 -23.35 -5.99 -6.09
N GLY A 285 -24.30 -6.92 -6.17
CA GLY A 285 -25.70 -6.58 -6.42
C GLY A 285 -26.02 -6.07 -7.83
N ALA A 286 -25.12 -6.15 -8.81
CA ALA A 286 -25.27 -5.52 -10.14
C ALA A 286 -26.65 -5.74 -10.80
N PHE A 287 -27.23 -6.94 -10.71
CA PHE A 287 -28.54 -7.29 -11.24
C PHE A 287 -29.54 -7.74 -10.14
N LEU A 288 -29.27 -7.39 -8.87
CA LEU A 288 -30.12 -7.70 -7.72
C LEU A 288 -31.60 -7.40 -8.03
N ASN A 289 -32.48 -8.39 -7.93
CA ASN A 289 -33.92 -8.30 -8.23
C ASN A 289 -34.29 -7.92 -9.69
N CYS A 290 -33.48 -8.28 -10.70
CA CYS A 290 -33.90 -8.24 -12.12
C CYS A 290 -34.87 -9.40 -12.42
N SER A 291 -36.08 -9.34 -11.85
CA SER A 291 -37.02 -10.46 -11.76
C SER A 291 -37.56 -11.00 -13.08
N SER A 292 -37.48 -10.25 -14.19
CA SER A 292 -37.92 -10.68 -15.53
C SER A 292 -36.77 -10.96 -16.50
N LEU A 293 -35.52 -11.02 -16.03
CA LEU A 293 -34.36 -11.35 -16.85
C LEU A 293 -34.40 -12.84 -17.20
N VAL A 294 -34.49 -13.16 -18.49
CA VAL A 294 -34.72 -14.54 -18.98
C VAL A 294 -33.42 -15.19 -19.48
N HIS A 295 -32.59 -14.41 -20.17
CA HIS A 295 -31.30 -14.84 -20.72
C HIS A 295 -30.19 -13.95 -20.17
N LEU A 296 -29.17 -14.57 -19.58
CA LEU A 296 -27.99 -13.88 -19.06
C LEU A 296 -26.74 -14.75 -19.22
N ILE A 297 -25.96 -14.47 -20.26
CA ILE A 297 -24.67 -15.13 -20.52
C ILE A 297 -23.55 -14.16 -20.10
N ILE A 298 -22.76 -14.52 -19.09
CA ILE A 298 -21.62 -13.72 -18.65
C ILE A 298 -20.37 -14.10 -19.47
N PRO A 299 -19.73 -13.16 -20.21
CA PRO A 299 -18.65 -13.52 -21.13
C PRO A 299 -17.40 -14.09 -20.46
N HIS A 300 -16.74 -15.06 -21.10
CA HIS A 300 -15.47 -15.67 -20.68
C HIS A 300 -14.34 -14.68 -20.32
N GLY A 301 -14.46 -13.41 -20.75
CA GLY A 301 -13.52 -12.36 -20.40
C GLY A 301 -13.65 -11.81 -18.97
N VAL A 302 -14.73 -12.10 -18.24
CA VAL A 302 -15.00 -11.53 -16.91
C VAL A 302 -14.16 -12.24 -15.84
N ALA A 303 -13.42 -11.45 -15.04
CA ALA A 303 -12.41 -11.92 -14.09
C ALA A 303 -12.80 -11.68 -12.61
N ASN A 304 -13.94 -11.05 -12.36
CA ASN A 304 -14.54 -10.83 -11.05
C ASN A 304 -16.05 -10.60 -11.21
N ILE A 305 -16.83 -11.36 -10.45
CA ILE A 305 -18.21 -11.03 -10.09
C ILE A 305 -18.27 -10.97 -8.56
N SER A 306 -18.98 -9.99 -8.01
CA SER A 306 -19.07 -9.79 -6.57
C SER A 306 -20.40 -10.31 -5.99
N ILE A 307 -20.42 -10.56 -4.68
CA ILE A 307 -21.57 -11.08 -3.92
C ILE A 307 -22.93 -10.40 -4.24
N ASN A 308 -24.03 -11.17 -4.21
CA ASN A 308 -25.41 -10.75 -4.48
C ASN A 308 -25.69 -10.26 -5.92
N SER A 309 -24.74 -10.37 -6.87
CA SER A 309 -24.88 -9.84 -8.23
C SER A 309 -26.11 -10.32 -8.98
N PHE A 310 -26.60 -11.55 -8.73
CA PHE A 310 -27.74 -12.14 -9.46
C PHE A 310 -28.91 -12.55 -8.56
N LYS A 311 -28.80 -12.29 -7.26
CA LYS A 311 -29.85 -12.54 -6.26
C LYS A 311 -31.20 -11.97 -6.72
N GLY A 312 -32.25 -12.77 -6.69
CA GLY A 312 -33.61 -12.35 -7.08
C GLY A 312 -33.86 -12.29 -8.59
N CYS A 313 -32.94 -12.72 -9.46
CA CYS A 313 -33.21 -12.92 -10.89
C CYS A 313 -34.00 -14.21 -11.12
N SER A 314 -35.30 -14.20 -10.78
CA SER A 314 -36.15 -15.39 -10.68
C SER A 314 -36.63 -15.99 -12.01
N ALA A 315 -36.53 -15.25 -13.13
CA ALA A 315 -37.04 -15.68 -14.43
C ALA A 315 -35.97 -16.22 -15.38
N ILE A 316 -34.70 -16.32 -14.95
CA ILE A 316 -33.63 -16.80 -15.83
C ILE A 316 -33.88 -18.27 -16.17
N THR A 317 -33.94 -18.57 -17.47
CA THR A 317 -34.01 -19.93 -18.04
C THR A 317 -32.73 -20.31 -18.77
N GLU A 318 -31.87 -19.33 -19.09
CA GLU A 318 -30.56 -19.53 -19.70
C GLU A 318 -29.52 -18.69 -18.94
N PHE A 319 -28.71 -19.36 -18.14
CA PHE A 319 -27.64 -18.76 -17.34
C PHE A 319 -26.32 -19.48 -17.63
N ASP A 320 -25.30 -18.75 -18.06
CA ASP A 320 -23.92 -19.25 -18.11
C ASP A 320 -22.95 -18.19 -17.58
N VAL A 321 -21.84 -18.66 -17.02
CA VAL A 321 -20.88 -17.87 -16.25
C VAL A 321 -19.46 -18.24 -16.63
N PRO A 322 -18.52 -17.26 -16.66
CA PRO A 322 -17.15 -17.50 -17.07
C PRO A 322 -16.52 -18.55 -16.16
N ARG A 323 -16.03 -19.62 -16.78
CA ARG A 323 -15.00 -20.47 -16.18
C ARG A 323 -13.64 -19.89 -16.55
N ASP A 324 -12.70 -19.92 -15.61
CA ASP A 324 -11.30 -19.72 -15.93
C ASP A 324 -10.81 -20.86 -16.89
N PRO A 325 -9.58 -20.78 -17.43
CA PRO A 325 -9.06 -21.85 -18.27
C PRO A 325 -8.83 -23.21 -17.58
N ASN A 326 -9.09 -23.40 -16.28
CA ASN A 326 -9.17 -24.72 -15.63
C ASN A 326 -10.60 -25.29 -15.62
N GLY A 327 -11.59 -24.44 -15.37
CA GLY A 327 -12.99 -24.84 -15.16
C GLY A 327 -13.70 -24.07 -14.02
N ASP A 328 -13.01 -23.14 -13.37
CA ASP A 328 -13.36 -22.60 -12.06
C ASP A 328 -14.07 -21.24 -12.16
N TYR A 329 -14.87 -20.88 -11.15
CA TYR A 329 -15.67 -19.66 -11.16
C TYR A 329 -14.93 -18.49 -10.47
N PRO A 330 -14.62 -17.38 -11.17
CA PRO A 330 -13.81 -16.27 -10.65
C PRO A 330 -14.61 -15.28 -9.78
N PHE A 331 -15.43 -15.77 -8.84
CA PHE A 331 -16.37 -14.91 -8.09
C PHE A 331 -16.86 -15.45 -6.74
N GLU A 332 -17.45 -14.53 -5.95
CA GLU A 332 -18.11 -14.81 -4.67
C GLU A 332 -19.63 -14.73 -4.78
N ILE A 333 -20.35 -15.54 -4.00
CA ILE A 333 -21.82 -15.57 -3.96
C ILE A 333 -22.37 -15.61 -2.54
N SER A 334 -23.62 -15.18 -2.40
CA SER A 334 -24.41 -15.44 -1.20
C SER A 334 -25.00 -16.85 -1.20
N THR A 335 -25.31 -17.41 -0.03
CA THR A 335 -26.14 -18.64 0.08
C THR A 335 -27.48 -18.50 -0.65
N SER A 336 -28.03 -17.28 -0.75
CA SER A 336 -29.26 -16.97 -1.50
C SER A 336 -29.14 -17.02 -3.04
N GLU A 337 -27.96 -17.23 -3.60
CA GLU A 337 -27.74 -17.39 -5.05
C GLU A 337 -27.50 -18.85 -5.47
N LEU A 338 -27.24 -19.76 -4.51
CA LEU A 338 -27.07 -21.19 -4.78
C LEU A 338 -28.20 -21.84 -5.61
N PRO A 339 -29.51 -21.55 -5.37
CA PRO A 339 -30.57 -22.18 -6.15
C PRO A 339 -30.54 -21.82 -7.64
N LEU A 340 -30.17 -20.58 -7.99
CA LEU A 340 -30.07 -20.13 -9.37
C LEU A 340 -28.97 -20.90 -10.12
N LEU A 341 -27.83 -21.11 -9.46
CA LEU A 341 -26.67 -21.82 -10.01
C LEU A 341 -26.95 -23.31 -10.18
N LEU A 342 -27.49 -23.95 -9.13
CA LEU A 342 -27.81 -25.38 -9.14
C LEU A 342 -28.86 -25.74 -10.20
N ASN A 343 -29.89 -24.91 -10.38
CA ASN A 343 -30.92 -25.10 -11.41
C ASN A 343 -30.37 -25.05 -12.85
N HIS A 344 -29.22 -24.41 -13.06
CA HIS A 344 -28.53 -24.31 -14.36
C HIS A 344 -27.28 -25.21 -14.44
N GLY A 345 -27.12 -26.18 -13.54
CA GLY A 345 -26.01 -27.14 -13.56
C GLY A 345 -24.65 -26.56 -13.16
N ILE A 346 -24.61 -25.37 -12.57
CA ILE A 346 -23.38 -24.70 -12.14
C ILE A 346 -22.99 -25.22 -10.75
N SER A 347 -21.91 -26.00 -10.69
CA SER A 347 -21.40 -26.60 -9.44
C SER A 347 -20.94 -25.54 -8.44
N PRO A 348 -21.48 -25.51 -7.20
CA PRO A 348 -21.08 -24.55 -6.18
C PRO A 348 -19.80 -24.94 -5.42
N VAL A 349 -19.22 -26.11 -5.71
CA VAL A 349 -18.00 -26.63 -5.04
C VAL A 349 -16.81 -25.68 -5.22
N ASN A 350 -16.85 -24.83 -6.26
CA ASN A 350 -15.72 -24.06 -6.77
C ASN A 350 -15.94 -22.53 -6.62
N ILE A 351 -16.89 -22.12 -5.77
CA ILE A 351 -17.35 -20.73 -5.61
C ILE A 351 -17.28 -20.36 -4.11
N ASN A 352 -16.79 -19.16 -3.78
CA ASN A 352 -16.78 -18.73 -2.38
C ASN A 352 -18.20 -18.35 -1.91
N VAL A 353 -18.74 -19.05 -0.91
CA VAL A 353 -20.12 -18.86 -0.42
C VAL A 353 -20.13 -18.23 0.96
N SER A 354 -20.67 -17.01 1.08
CA SER A 354 -20.83 -16.34 2.37
C SER A 354 -22.22 -16.59 3.00
N GLY A 355 -22.25 -17.07 4.24
CA GLY A 355 -23.47 -17.14 5.05
C GLY A 355 -23.23 -17.78 6.43
N PRO A 356 -24.15 -17.59 7.40
CA PRO A 356 -24.14 -18.36 8.64
C PRO A 356 -24.57 -19.81 8.36
N ASN A 357 -23.92 -20.76 9.05
CA ASN A 357 -24.19 -22.21 9.07
C ASN A 357 -23.71 -23.03 7.84
N ASP A 358 -22.41 -23.37 7.87
CA ASP A 358 -21.93 -24.74 8.19
C ASP A 358 -21.17 -25.58 7.11
N SER A 359 -20.35 -26.50 7.62
CA SER A 359 -19.84 -27.76 7.03
C SER A 359 -18.62 -27.76 6.09
N THR A 360 -18.15 -26.64 5.56
CA THR A 360 -16.78 -26.54 4.99
C THR A 360 -15.95 -25.49 5.72
N LYS A 361 -15.05 -25.97 6.60
CA LYS A 361 -14.19 -25.16 7.50
C LYS A 361 -13.44 -24.07 6.71
N LEU A 362 -13.31 -22.84 7.21
CA LEU A 362 -13.11 -22.47 8.61
C LEU A 362 -13.77 -21.11 8.97
N ASN A 363 -14.32 -20.98 10.18
CA ASN A 363 -14.76 -19.68 10.72
C ASN A 363 -13.56 -18.74 10.92
N ILE A 364 -13.46 -17.68 10.11
CA ILE A 364 -12.60 -16.53 10.43
C ILE A 364 -13.39 -15.60 11.36
N PRO A 365 -12.91 -15.27 12.57
CA PRO A 365 -13.59 -14.31 13.45
C PRO A 365 -13.69 -12.92 12.82
N LEU A 366 -14.68 -12.13 13.20
CA LEU A 366 -14.75 -10.70 12.87
C LEU A 366 -13.74 -9.91 13.72
N THR A 367 -12.47 -9.80 13.27
CA THR A 367 -11.47 -8.75 13.62
C THR A 367 -10.02 -8.93 13.11
N PRO A 368 -9.51 -10.09 12.63
CA PRO A 368 -8.08 -10.29 12.49
C PRO A 368 -7.50 -9.48 11.33
N SER A 369 -6.36 -8.85 11.59
CA SER A 369 -5.53 -8.22 10.55
C SER A 369 -4.60 -9.23 9.86
N ILE A 370 -4.58 -10.49 10.31
CA ILE A 370 -3.65 -11.53 9.87
C ILE A 370 -4.42 -12.79 9.52
N LEU A 371 -4.16 -13.33 8.33
CA LEU A 371 -4.64 -14.63 7.86
C LEU A 371 -3.57 -15.66 8.24
N GLY A 372 -3.84 -16.43 9.30
CA GLY A 372 -2.81 -17.11 10.11
C GLY A 372 -2.13 -18.31 9.47
N LYS A 373 -0.98 -18.72 10.06
CA LYS A 373 -0.14 -19.82 9.61
C LYS A 373 -0.96 -21.10 9.35
N ARG A 374 -0.80 -21.68 8.17
CA ARG A 374 -1.47 -22.92 7.70
C ARG A 374 -3.02 -22.92 7.72
N CYS A 375 -3.72 -21.79 7.84
CA CYS A 375 -5.16 -21.80 8.12
C CYS A 375 -6.06 -22.45 7.04
N PHE A 376 -5.61 -22.51 5.79
CA PHE A 376 -6.24 -23.29 4.69
C PHE A 376 -5.34 -24.41 4.16
N SER A 377 -4.21 -24.71 4.83
CA SER A 377 -3.22 -25.66 4.30
C SER A 377 -3.79 -27.07 4.16
N GLY A 378 -3.45 -27.73 3.04
CA GLY A 378 -3.98 -29.04 2.68
C GLY A 378 -5.45 -29.04 2.25
N ASN A 379 -6.07 -27.87 2.01
CA ASN A 379 -7.46 -27.81 1.55
C ASN A 379 -7.58 -28.21 0.07
N THR A 380 -7.76 -29.51 -0.16
CA THR A 380 -7.95 -30.15 -1.47
C THR A 380 -9.31 -29.89 -2.12
N LYS A 381 -10.12 -28.95 -1.59
CA LYS A 381 -11.39 -28.51 -2.19
C LYS A 381 -11.45 -27.01 -2.53
N LEU A 382 -10.49 -26.21 -2.07
CA LEU A 382 -10.51 -24.77 -2.29
C LEU A 382 -10.00 -24.44 -3.69
N GLU A 383 -10.91 -24.07 -4.60
CA GLU A 383 -10.59 -23.76 -6.01
C GLU A 383 -10.34 -22.27 -6.27
N SER A 384 -11.05 -21.37 -5.59
CA SER A 384 -10.78 -19.93 -5.62
C SER A 384 -10.85 -19.31 -4.22
N TYR A 385 -10.15 -18.19 -4.01
CA TYR A 385 -10.25 -17.43 -2.76
C TYR A 385 -10.09 -15.92 -2.96
N TRP A 386 -10.83 -15.12 -2.19
CA TRP A 386 -10.72 -13.67 -2.14
C TRP A 386 -10.30 -13.23 -0.73
N VAL A 387 -9.17 -12.52 -0.62
CA VAL A 387 -8.66 -12.05 0.68
C VAL A 387 -9.47 -10.82 1.15
N PRO A 388 -10.06 -10.82 2.36
CA PRO A 388 -10.79 -9.65 2.88
C PRO A 388 -9.90 -8.42 3.09
N SER A 389 -10.44 -7.22 2.87
CA SER A 389 -9.72 -5.93 3.02
C SER A 389 -9.33 -5.57 4.47
N SER A 390 -9.78 -6.35 5.45
CA SER A 390 -9.28 -6.26 6.84
C SER A 390 -7.90 -6.92 7.01
N ILE A 391 -7.50 -7.81 6.11
CA ILE A 391 -6.22 -8.54 6.19
C ILE A 391 -5.08 -7.62 5.69
N ILE A 392 -4.04 -7.50 6.51
CA ILE A 392 -2.77 -6.82 6.16
C ILE A 392 -1.59 -7.80 5.99
N HIS A 393 -1.73 -9.05 6.42
CA HIS A 393 -0.66 -10.06 6.40
C HIS A 393 -1.25 -11.46 6.16
N LEU A 394 -0.73 -12.18 5.15
CA LEU A 394 -0.89 -13.62 4.99
C LEU A 394 0.33 -14.32 5.57
N ASP A 395 0.12 -15.20 6.54
CA ASP A 395 1.20 -15.85 7.28
C ASP A 395 1.66 -17.19 6.67
N GLU A 396 2.71 -17.80 7.23
CA GLU A 396 3.46 -18.89 6.60
C GLU A 396 2.59 -20.09 6.22
N GLU A 397 2.81 -20.64 5.02
CA GLU A 397 2.09 -21.81 4.49
C GLU A 397 0.54 -21.68 4.50
N CYS A 398 -0.03 -20.47 4.58
CA CYS A 398 -1.48 -20.27 4.82
C CYS A 398 -2.41 -20.98 3.80
N PHE A 399 -2.02 -21.09 2.53
CA PHE A 399 -2.68 -21.89 1.49
C PHE A 399 -1.76 -22.99 0.92
N SER A 400 -0.74 -23.43 1.68
CA SER A 400 0.16 -24.50 1.20
C SER A 400 -0.63 -25.80 0.98
N ASP A 401 -0.42 -26.45 -0.16
CA ASP A 401 -1.06 -27.72 -0.53
C ASP A 401 -2.58 -27.61 -0.75
N CYS A 402 -3.10 -26.41 -1.02
CA CYS A 402 -4.40 -26.21 -1.65
C CYS A 402 -4.34 -26.67 -3.12
N SER A 403 -4.27 -27.99 -3.34
CA SER A 403 -3.99 -28.59 -4.66
C SER A 403 -4.96 -28.16 -5.75
N GLN A 404 -6.21 -27.90 -5.39
CA GLN A 404 -7.26 -27.45 -6.31
C GLN A 404 -7.21 -25.94 -6.63
N LEU A 405 -6.53 -25.11 -5.83
CA LEU A 405 -6.60 -23.64 -5.97
C LEU A 405 -6.07 -23.16 -7.32
N THR A 406 -6.93 -22.56 -8.14
CA THR A 406 -6.62 -22.01 -9.48
C THR A 406 -6.44 -20.51 -9.50
N SER A 407 -7.03 -19.79 -8.54
CA SER A 407 -7.01 -18.33 -8.49
C SER A 407 -7.04 -17.81 -7.05
N ILE A 408 -6.33 -16.71 -6.79
CA ILE A 408 -6.47 -15.93 -5.56
C ILE A 408 -6.37 -14.42 -5.84
N TYR A 409 -7.20 -13.67 -5.12
CA TYR A 409 -7.38 -12.24 -5.26
C TYR A 409 -6.98 -11.49 -3.97
N PHE A 410 -6.33 -10.34 -4.13
CA PHE A 410 -5.75 -9.57 -3.03
C PHE A 410 -6.23 -8.11 -2.96
N PRO A 411 -6.53 -7.59 -1.75
CA PRO A 411 -6.73 -6.17 -1.51
C PRO A 411 -5.41 -5.45 -1.25
N ASN A 412 -5.36 -4.14 -1.50
CA ASN A 412 -4.17 -3.30 -1.26
C ASN A 412 -3.78 -3.16 0.23
N SER A 413 -4.62 -3.63 1.16
CA SER A 413 -4.30 -3.70 2.59
C SER A 413 -3.19 -4.71 2.89
N VAL A 414 -3.04 -5.77 2.07
CA VAL A 414 -2.02 -6.81 2.27
C VAL A 414 -0.63 -6.23 2.00
N THR A 415 0.18 -6.12 3.06
CA THR A 415 1.57 -5.65 3.05
C THR A 415 2.59 -6.79 3.11
N VAL A 416 2.19 -7.95 3.65
CA VAL A 416 3.07 -9.11 3.82
C VAL A 416 2.38 -10.37 3.31
N ILE A 417 3.11 -11.15 2.52
CA ILE A 417 2.83 -12.55 2.21
C ILE A 417 4.06 -13.34 2.68
N SER A 418 3.90 -14.18 3.68
CA SER A 418 4.96 -15.00 4.30
C SER A 418 5.49 -16.10 3.36
N PRO A 419 6.60 -16.78 3.71
CA PRO A 419 7.11 -17.94 2.98
C PRO A 419 6.05 -19.03 2.74
N PHE A 420 6.21 -19.74 1.61
CA PHE A 420 5.39 -20.90 1.19
C PHE A 420 3.87 -20.69 1.16
N ALA A 421 3.38 -19.44 1.17
CA ALA A 421 1.95 -19.12 1.26
C ALA A 421 1.07 -19.87 0.24
N PHE A 422 1.57 -20.11 -0.98
CA PHE A 422 0.90 -20.86 -2.06
C PHE A 422 1.72 -22.05 -2.57
N SER A 423 2.59 -22.60 -1.71
CA SER A 423 3.37 -23.80 -2.04
C SER A 423 2.44 -24.95 -2.43
N ASN A 424 2.77 -25.69 -3.48
CA ASN A 424 1.98 -26.82 -4.00
C ASN A 424 0.52 -26.50 -4.39
N CYS A 425 0.16 -25.23 -4.63
CA CYS A 425 -1.08 -24.87 -5.34
C CYS A 425 -0.94 -25.21 -6.83
N ILE A 426 -0.87 -26.52 -7.15
CA ILE A 426 -0.45 -27.03 -8.46
C ILE A 426 -1.30 -26.53 -9.63
N ASN A 427 -2.58 -26.22 -9.37
CA ASN A 427 -3.55 -25.76 -10.35
C ASN A 427 -3.60 -24.23 -10.54
N LEU A 428 -2.87 -23.45 -9.72
CA LEU A 428 -2.89 -21.99 -9.66
C LEU A 428 -2.45 -21.36 -10.98
N LYS A 429 -3.37 -20.75 -11.73
CA LYS A 429 -3.12 -20.23 -13.09
C LYS A 429 -2.69 -18.77 -13.15
N LYS A 430 -3.19 -17.95 -12.24
CA LYS A 430 -2.97 -16.49 -12.23
C LYS A 430 -3.04 -15.94 -10.81
N VAL A 431 -2.14 -15.00 -10.51
CA VAL A 431 -2.11 -14.25 -9.25
C VAL A 431 -1.93 -12.77 -9.57
N VAL A 432 -2.67 -11.89 -8.89
CA VAL A 432 -2.53 -10.44 -9.00
C VAL A 432 -2.11 -9.88 -7.65
N LEU A 433 -0.84 -9.43 -7.55
CA LEU A 433 -0.27 -8.95 -6.30
C LEU A 433 -0.64 -7.47 -6.01
N PRO A 434 -0.80 -7.09 -4.72
CA PRO A 434 -0.92 -5.70 -4.29
C PRO A 434 0.20 -4.81 -4.83
N LYS A 435 -0.15 -3.70 -5.49
CA LYS A 435 0.78 -2.94 -6.35
C LYS A 435 1.83 -2.08 -5.61
N TYR A 436 1.59 -1.75 -4.35
CA TYR A 436 2.37 -0.72 -3.62
C TYR A 436 2.83 -1.14 -2.22
N SER A 437 2.31 -2.25 -1.69
CA SER A 437 2.39 -2.60 -0.26
C SER A 437 3.37 -3.74 0.05
N ILE A 438 3.76 -4.55 -0.94
CA ILE A 438 4.63 -5.72 -0.77
C ILE A 438 6.07 -5.40 -1.22
N ASN A 439 7.02 -5.51 -0.29
CA ASN A 439 8.43 -5.14 -0.53
C ASN A 439 9.35 -6.30 -0.99
N THR A 440 8.86 -7.54 -0.96
CA THR A 440 9.63 -8.77 -1.27
C THR A 440 8.72 -9.90 -1.75
N ILE A 441 9.16 -10.74 -2.68
CA ILE A 441 8.51 -12.05 -2.91
C ILE A 441 9.24 -13.09 -2.04
N GLN A 442 8.53 -13.69 -1.07
CA GLN A 442 9.13 -14.55 -0.04
C GLN A 442 9.52 -15.96 -0.54
N ARG A 443 10.34 -16.65 0.27
CA ARG A 443 10.88 -17.99 -0.02
C ARG A 443 9.75 -18.97 -0.33
N GLY A 444 9.85 -19.64 -1.49
CA GLY A 444 8.89 -20.66 -1.92
C GLY A 444 7.44 -20.17 -2.09
N CYS A 445 7.20 -18.85 -2.19
CA CYS A 445 5.85 -18.27 -2.14
C CYS A 445 4.86 -18.92 -3.11
N PHE A 446 5.30 -19.23 -4.34
CA PHE A 446 4.55 -19.95 -5.38
C PHE A 446 5.27 -21.23 -5.81
N PHE A 447 5.98 -21.89 -4.89
CA PHE A 447 6.64 -23.16 -5.16
C PHE A 447 5.65 -24.17 -5.74
N ASN A 448 6.01 -24.82 -6.85
CA ASN A 448 5.23 -25.86 -7.51
C ASN A 448 3.82 -25.42 -7.95
N CYS A 449 3.60 -24.12 -8.21
CA CYS A 449 2.39 -23.62 -8.88
C CYS A 449 2.44 -23.94 -10.38
N SER A 450 2.37 -25.22 -10.73
CA SER A 450 2.74 -25.74 -12.06
C SER A 450 1.96 -25.11 -13.23
N LYS A 451 0.68 -24.77 -13.01
CA LYS A 451 -0.17 -24.12 -14.02
C LYS A 451 -0.02 -22.58 -14.11
N LEU A 452 0.83 -21.94 -13.31
CA LEU A 452 0.95 -20.47 -13.26
C LEU A 452 1.52 -19.92 -14.56
N VAL A 453 0.69 -19.24 -15.37
CA VAL A 453 1.07 -18.83 -16.74
C VAL A 453 1.79 -17.48 -16.76
N SER A 454 1.42 -16.58 -15.85
CA SER A 454 1.95 -15.21 -15.74
C SER A 454 1.69 -14.64 -14.34
N ILE A 455 2.61 -13.79 -13.87
CA ILE A 455 2.45 -12.98 -12.66
C ILE A 455 3.09 -11.60 -12.84
N ASP A 456 2.41 -10.54 -12.39
CA ASP A 456 2.95 -9.19 -12.36
C ASP A 456 3.65 -8.94 -11.01
N ILE A 457 4.94 -8.58 -11.04
CA ILE A 457 5.73 -8.27 -9.84
C ILE A 457 5.61 -6.75 -9.53
N PRO A 458 5.15 -6.34 -8.33
CA PRO A 458 4.99 -4.93 -7.96
C PRO A 458 6.29 -4.11 -7.97
N TYR A 459 6.17 -2.81 -8.30
CA TYR A 459 7.27 -1.84 -8.25
C TYR A 459 7.79 -1.52 -6.82
N SER A 460 7.14 -2.03 -5.78
CA SER A 460 7.65 -2.01 -4.41
C SER A 460 8.63 -3.16 -4.11
N VAL A 461 8.67 -4.23 -4.93
CA VAL A 461 9.50 -5.42 -4.66
C VAL A 461 10.98 -5.13 -4.87
N THR A 462 11.79 -5.39 -3.85
CA THR A 462 13.25 -5.17 -3.84
C THR A 462 14.08 -6.46 -3.92
N GLU A 463 13.51 -7.61 -3.50
CA GLU A 463 14.21 -8.90 -3.45
C GLU A 463 13.21 -10.06 -3.73
N ILE A 464 13.66 -11.03 -4.53
CA ILE A 464 12.92 -12.26 -4.88
C ILE A 464 13.65 -13.46 -4.26
N TYR A 465 13.01 -14.13 -3.31
CA TYR A 465 13.64 -15.16 -2.46
C TYR A 465 13.72 -16.57 -3.07
N GLU A 466 14.40 -17.48 -2.37
CA GLU A 466 14.74 -18.81 -2.87
C GLU A 466 13.48 -19.59 -3.27
N ARG A 467 13.51 -20.26 -4.43
CA ARG A 467 12.39 -21.04 -4.97
C ARG A 467 11.06 -20.30 -5.13
N ALA A 468 11.04 -18.96 -5.18
CA ALA A 468 9.82 -18.15 -5.25
C ALA A 468 8.80 -18.62 -6.31
N PHE A 469 9.28 -19.11 -7.46
CA PHE A 469 8.50 -19.67 -8.57
C PHE A 469 9.10 -20.99 -9.10
N ASP A 470 9.80 -21.75 -8.25
CA ASP A 470 10.37 -23.05 -8.66
C ASP A 470 9.26 -24.04 -9.04
N ASN A 471 9.40 -24.69 -10.19
CA ASN A 471 8.43 -25.57 -10.85
C ASN A 471 7.10 -24.89 -11.24
N CYS A 472 7.09 -23.58 -11.45
CA CYS A 472 6.04 -22.88 -12.21
C CYS A 472 6.19 -23.17 -13.72
N SER A 473 6.06 -24.45 -14.10
CA SER A 473 6.41 -24.97 -15.42
C SER A 473 5.64 -24.33 -16.59
N SER A 474 4.45 -23.75 -16.34
CA SER A 474 3.65 -23.02 -17.32
C SER A 474 4.02 -21.54 -17.54
N LEU A 475 4.92 -20.97 -16.74
CA LEU A 475 5.24 -19.53 -16.74
C LEU A 475 5.98 -19.14 -18.04
N LYS A 476 5.37 -18.33 -18.91
CA LYS A 476 5.87 -18.11 -20.29
C LYS A 476 6.84 -16.93 -20.48
N LYS A 477 6.60 -15.83 -19.79
CA LYS A 477 7.38 -14.57 -19.84
C LYS A 477 7.33 -13.88 -18.49
N LEU A 478 8.40 -13.20 -18.12
CA LEU A 478 8.45 -12.39 -16.89
C LEU A 478 9.26 -11.09 -17.08
N ASN A 479 8.74 -9.99 -16.53
CA ASN A 479 9.41 -8.70 -16.50
C ASN A 479 9.79 -8.39 -15.03
N ILE A 480 11.08 -8.25 -14.74
CA ILE A 480 11.56 -7.89 -13.39
C ILE A 480 11.54 -6.35 -13.25
N PRO A 481 10.88 -5.76 -12.24
CA PRO A 481 10.79 -4.29 -12.13
C PRO A 481 12.10 -3.65 -11.64
N PRO A 482 12.41 -2.38 -12.01
CA PRO A 482 13.65 -1.68 -11.63
C PRO A 482 13.84 -1.40 -10.12
N SER A 483 12.87 -1.80 -9.30
CA SER A 483 12.95 -1.83 -7.84
C SER A 483 13.75 -3.03 -7.31
N VAL A 484 13.80 -4.14 -8.06
CA VAL A 484 14.52 -5.35 -7.66
C VAL A 484 16.03 -5.09 -7.66
N ARG A 485 16.70 -5.57 -6.61
CA ARG A 485 18.15 -5.55 -6.43
C ARG A 485 18.75 -6.96 -6.45
N LYS A 486 17.98 -7.97 -6.05
CA LYS A 486 18.48 -9.34 -5.80
C LYS A 486 17.49 -10.43 -6.18
N ILE A 487 18.00 -11.50 -6.78
CA ILE A 487 17.27 -12.73 -7.13
C ILE A 487 18.03 -13.92 -6.51
N LYS A 488 17.32 -14.78 -5.77
CA LYS A 488 17.91 -15.89 -4.99
C LYS A 488 17.88 -17.24 -5.70
N SER A 489 18.55 -18.22 -5.09
CA SER A 489 18.75 -19.56 -5.64
C SER A 489 17.43 -20.19 -6.07
N GLU A 490 17.44 -20.81 -7.25
CA GLU A 490 16.29 -21.55 -7.79
C GLU A 490 15.00 -20.72 -7.98
N ALA A 491 15.06 -19.38 -8.00
CA ALA A 491 13.87 -18.51 -8.03
C ALA A 491 12.90 -18.78 -9.18
N PHE A 492 13.39 -19.22 -10.35
CA PHE A 492 12.59 -19.64 -11.52
C PHE A 492 13.01 -21.03 -12.03
N ASN A 493 13.58 -21.87 -11.16
CA ASN A 493 13.98 -23.24 -11.49
C ASN A 493 12.78 -24.03 -12.06
N ARG A 494 13.00 -24.88 -13.05
CA ARG A 494 11.96 -25.69 -13.72
C ARG A 494 10.77 -24.90 -14.29
N CYS A 495 10.91 -23.60 -14.55
CA CYS A 495 9.97 -22.84 -15.40
C CYS A 495 10.17 -23.25 -16.88
N THR A 496 9.82 -24.49 -17.23
CA THR A 496 10.12 -25.11 -18.53
C THR A 496 9.54 -24.36 -19.73
N SER A 497 8.41 -23.67 -19.56
CA SER A 497 7.79 -22.82 -20.60
C SER A 497 8.36 -21.41 -20.70
N LEU A 498 9.26 -21.00 -19.79
CA LEU A 498 9.80 -19.63 -19.77
C LEU A 498 10.64 -19.42 -21.02
N SER A 499 10.24 -18.45 -21.82
CA SER A 499 10.80 -18.21 -23.16
C SER A 499 11.59 -16.90 -23.27
N GLU A 500 11.25 -15.94 -22.42
CA GLU A 500 11.81 -14.59 -22.37
C GLU A 500 11.77 -14.06 -20.93
N ILE A 501 12.88 -13.46 -20.47
CA ILE A 501 12.91 -12.70 -19.21
C ILE A 501 13.71 -11.40 -19.40
N ILE A 502 13.20 -10.31 -18.81
CA ILE A 502 13.84 -9.00 -18.79
C ILE A 502 14.35 -8.72 -17.37
N ILE A 503 15.65 -8.45 -17.25
CA ILE A 503 16.36 -8.24 -15.98
C ILE A 503 17.01 -6.84 -16.02
N PRO A 504 16.52 -5.87 -15.22
CA PRO A 504 17.02 -4.50 -15.23
C PRO A 504 18.41 -4.40 -14.59
N SER A 505 19.16 -3.37 -14.99
CA SER A 505 20.51 -3.04 -14.47
C SER A 505 20.55 -2.73 -12.95
N SER A 506 19.39 -2.61 -12.31
CA SER A 506 19.27 -2.50 -10.87
C SER A 506 19.55 -3.80 -10.11
N VAL A 507 19.50 -4.96 -10.79
CA VAL A 507 19.77 -6.28 -10.19
C VAL A 507 21.27 -6.48 -10.05
N THR A 508 21.79 -6.27 -8.84
CA THR A 508 23.21 -6.40 -8.51
C THR A 508 23.60 -7.80 -8.01
N GLN A 509 22.65 -8.72 -7.89
CA GLN A 509 22.90 -10.11 -7.51
C GLN A 509 21.85 -11.06 -8.12
N ILE A 510 22.31 -12.02 -8.91
CA ILE A 510 21.57 -13.25 -9.24
C ILE A 510 22.33 -14.43 -8.63
N ALA A 511 21.60 -15.40 -8.07
CA ALA A 511 22.17 -16.61 -7.50
C ALA A 511 22.11 -17.80 -8.48
N PRO A 512 22.88 -18.88 -8.25
CA PRO A 512 22.88 -20.05 -9.14
C PRO A 512 21.53 -20.77 -9.19
N ASN A 513 21.35 -21.60 -10.22
CA ASN A 513 20.13 -22.37 -10.53
C ASN A 513 18.85 -21.53 -10.71
N CYS A 514 18.92 -20.20 -10.82
CA CYS A 514 17.76 -19.34 -11.10
C CYS A 514 17.00 -19.78 -12.36
N PHE A 515 17.70 -20.28 -13.38
CA PHE A 515 17.13 -20.67 -14.68
C PHE A 515 17.41 -22.14 -15.04
N ASN A 516 17.77 -22.98 -14.06
CA ASN A 516 17.91 -24.42 -14.30
C ASN A 516 16.55 -24.99 -14.74
N GLY A 517 16.55 -25.92 -15.70
CA GLY A 517 15.33 -26.48 -16.29
C GLY A 517 14.52 -25.54 -17.19
N CYS A 518 14.90 -24.27 -17.40
CA CYS A 518 14.19 -23.32 -18.26
C CYS A 518 14.48 -23.54 -19.76
N VAL A 519 14.17 -24.75 -20.25
CA VAL A 519 14.55 -25.27 -21.57
C VAL A 519 14.01 -24.47 -22.77
N SER A 520 12.99 -23.64 -22.57
CA SER A 520 12.37 -22.82 -23.62
C SER A 520 12.99 -21.42 -23.80
N ILE A 521 13.92 -20.99 -22.93
CA ILE A 521 14.50 -19.63 -23.00
C ILE A 521 15.23 -19.43 -24.32
N LYS A 522 14.82 -18.41 -25.07
CA LYS A 522 15.45 -17.99 -26.33
C LYS A 522 16.37 -16.79 -26.13
N ASN A 523 15.97 -15.85 -25.27
CA ASN A 523 16.72 -14.63 -24.94
C ASN A 523 16.60 -14.33 -23.43
N ILE A 524 17.69 -13.85 -22.84
CA ILE A 524 17.71 -13.20 -21.52
C ILE A 524 18.21 -11.78 -21.74
N TYR A 525 17.37 -10.79 -21.47
CA TYR A 525 17.77 -9.39 -21.58
C TYR A 525 18.36 -8.93 -20.24
N ILE A 526 19.70 -8.85 -20.19
CA ILE A 526 20.48 -8.51 -19.00
C ILE A 526 21.71 -7.68 -19.40
N GLN A 527 22.19 -6.82 -18.50
CA GLN A 527 23.47 -6.14 -18.68
C GLN A 527 24.65 -7.10 -18.40
N LEU A 528 25.59 -7.19 -19.35
CA LEU A 528 26.83 -7.97 -19.21
C LEU A 528 27.92 -7.17 -18.47
N ASP A 529 29.00 -7.83 -18.06
CA ASP A 529 30.18 -7.17 -17.53
C ASP A 529 30.98 -6.40 -18.60
N ASN A 530 31.99 -5.64 -18.18
CA ASN A 530 32.83 -4.82 -19.07
C ASN A 530 33.63 -5.63 -20.11
N GLU A 531 33.69 -6.96 -20.00
CA GLU A 531 34.37 -7.87 -20.93
C GLU A 531 33.37 -8.68 -21.79
N GLY A 532 32.07 -8.44 -21.63
CA GLY A 532 31.00 -9.11 -22.36
C GLY A 532 30.66 -10.51 -21.85
N PHE A 533 30.86 -10.78 -20.55
CA PHE A 533 30.47 -12.03 -19.88
C PHE A 533 29.23 -11.84 -18.99
N TYR A 534 28.57 -12.95 -18.68
CA TYR A 534 27.52 -13.00 -17.66
C TYR A 534 28.13 -12.69 -16.28
N PRO A 535 27.62 -11.70 -15.53
CA PRO A 535 28.29 -11.16 -14.34
C PRO A 535 28.11 -11.98 -13.05
N PHE A 536 27.51 -13.18 -13.11
CA PHE A 536 27.19 -14.01 -11.95
C PHE A 536 27.65 -15.47 -12.13
N ASP A 537 27.74 -16.21 -11.02
CA ASP A 537 27.97 -17.66 -11.05
C ASP A 537 26.75 -18.40 -11.62
N VAL A 538 26.98 -19.46 -12.40
CA VAL A 538 25.93 -20.28 -13.02
C VAL A 538 26.14 -21.76 -12.71
N SER A 539 25.08 -22.57 -12.70
CA SER A 539 25.22 -24.03 -12.61
C SER A 539 25.67 -24.65 -13.95
N ASN A 540 26.06 -25.93 -13.94
CA ASN A 540 26.36 -26.70 -15.15
C ASN A 540 25.22 -26.67 -16.18
N ASP A 541 23.98 -26.78 -15.71
CA ASP A 541 22.80 -26.87 -16.58
C ASP A 541 22.43 -25.48 -17.13
N GLU A 542 22.62 -24.43 -16.30
CA GLU A 542 22.55 -23.04 -16.76
C GLU A 542 23.67 -22.69 -17.74
N PHE A 543 24.88 -23.22 -17.57
CA PHE A 543 25.97 -23.05 -18.53
C PHE A 543 25.60 -23.62 -19.90
N ILE A 544 24.96 -24.80 -19.96
CA ILE A 544 24.43 -25.36 -21.21
C ILE A 544 23.35 -24.45 -21.81
N LEU A 545 22.41 -23.94 -21.00
CA LEU A 545 21.36 -23.04 -21.46
C LEU A 545 21.92 -21.71 -22.02
N LEU A 546 22.80 -21.06 -21.26
CA LEU A 546 23.41 -19.77 -21.60
C LEU A 546 24.34 -19.89 -22.81
N SER A 547 25.07 -21.01 -22.95
CA SER A 547 25.88 -21.30 -24.14
C SER A 547 25.03 -21.48 -25.39
N ARG A 548 23.85 -22.14 -25.29
CA ARG A 548 22.91 -22.27 -26.42
C ARG A 548 22.39 -20.92 -26.91
N ILE A 549 22.24 -19.93 -26.02
CA ILE A 549 21.88 -18.54 -26.37
C ILE A 549 23.11 -17.61 -26.50
N ARG A 550 24.31 -18.18 -26.68
CA ARG A 550 25.58 -17.48 -27.00
C ARG A 550 26.10 -16.50 -25.94
N ILE A 551 25.69 -16.64 -24.68
CA ILE A 551 26.21 -15.83 -23.55
C ILE A 551 27.51 -16.45 -23.02
N LYS A 552 28.56 -15.63 -22.84
CA LYS A 552 29.88 -16.07 -22.35
C LYS A 552 29.89 -16.19 -20.82
N ILE A 553 30.54 -17.23 -20.30
CA ILE A 553 30.60 -17.59 -18.86
C ILE A 553 32.06 -17.66 -18.37
N LYS A 554 32.32 -17.21 -17.13
CA LYS A 554 33.65 -17.29 -16.46
C LYS A 554 33.76 -18.39 -15.40
N CYS A 555 32.66 -18.75 -14.74
CA CYS A 555 32.67 -19.69 -13.62
C CYS A 555 31.41 -20.58 -13.60
N ILE A 556 31.59 -21.87 -13.31
CA ILE A 556 30.52 -22.89 -13.31
C ILE A 556 30.45 -23.60 -11.96
N ILE A 557 29.24 -23.81 -11.44
CA ILE A 557 28.94 -24.63 -10.26
C ILE A 557 28.42 -26.01 -10.70
N MET A 558 29.03 -27.08 -10.20
CA MET A 558 28.73 -28.45 -10.62
C MET A 558 28.13 -29.31 -9.52
N ASN A 559 26.95 -29.87 -9.76
CA ASN A 559 26.20 -30.64 -8.75
C ASN A 559 26.30 -32.16 -8.93
N THR A 560 27.08 -32.64 -9.91
CA THR A 560 27.25 -34.07 -10.26
C THR A 560 28.63 -34.34 -10.89
N ILE A 561 29.09 -35.60 -10.86
CA ILE A 561 30.24 -36.07 -11.65
C ILE A 561 29.72 -36.75 -12.93
N PRO A 562 30.03 -36.27 -14.15
CA PRO A 562 29.72 -36.99 -15.37
C PRO A 562 30.38 -38.38 -15.39
N ASN A 563 29.59 -39.44 -15.59
CA ASN A 563 30.04 -40.83 -15.71
C ASN A 563 30.95 -41.38 -14.58
N ASN A 564 31.00 -40.72 -13.42
CA ASN A 564 32.02 -40.95 -12.36
C ASN A 564 33.49 -40.78 -12.83
N ASP A 565 33.76 -40.09 -13.94
CA ASP A 565 35.12 -39.90 -14.46
C ASP A 565 35.61 -38.44 -14.36
N LEU A 566 36.67 -38.23 -13.57
CA LEU A 566 37.34 -36.95 -13.39
C LEU A 566 38.41 -36.67 -14.47
N LEU A 567 38.85 -37.66 -15.24
CA LEU A 567 39.81 -37.49 -16.34
C LEU A 567 39.13 -37.04 -17.63
N LEU A 568 37.88 -37.47 -17.87
CA LEU A 568 37.01 -36.86 -18.89
C LEU A 568 36.89 -35.35 -18.68
N PHE A 569 36.88 -34.91 -17.42
CA PHE A 569 36.61 -33.54 -17.04
C PHE A 569 37.63 -32.54 -17.60
N ASN A 570 38.92 -32.89 -17.58
CA ASN A 570 40.01 -32.09 -18.14
C ASN A 570 39.93 -31.91 -19.67
N ARG A 571 39.02 -32.63 -20.38
CA ARG A 571 38.83 -32.50 -21.84
C ARG A 571 37.70 -31.54 -22.23
N PHE A 572 36.79 -31.22 -21.30
CA PHE A 572 35.63 -30.35 -21.57
C PHE A 572 35.82 -28.91 -21.08
N VAL A 573 36.80 -28.65 -20.22
CA VAL A 573 37.09 -27.33 -19.69
C VAL A 573 38.26 -26.69 -20.44
N HIS A 574 37.97 -25.64 -21.21
CA HIS A 574 38.99 -24.72 -21.68
C HIS A 574 39.67 -24.00 -20.50
N ASP A 575 40.95 -23.65 -20.67
CA ASP A 575 41.86 -23.08 -19.66
C ASP A 575 41.44 -21.71 -19.05
N ARG A 576 40.24 -21.22 -19.38
CA ARG A 576 39.69 -19.92 -18.98
C ARG A 576 38.37 -20.02 -18.19
N ILE A 577 37.96 -21.22 -17.76
CA ILE A 577 36.74 -21.45 -16.97
C ILE A 577 37.09 -22.02 -15.59
N SER A 578 36.66 -21.32 -14.53
CA SER A 578 36.84 -21.76 -13.14
C SER A 578 35.66 -22.59 -12.62
N LEU A 579 35.91 -23.56 -11.75
CA LEU A 579 34.89 -24.49 -11.25
C LEU A 579 34.64 -24.36 -9.75
N LYS A 580 33.38 -24.56 -9.37
CA LYS A 580 32.93 -24.66 -7.99
C LYS A 580 32.19 -25.98 -7.82
N ALA A 581 32.63 -26.86 -6.92
CA ALA A 581 31.90 -28.08 -6.63
C ALA A 581 30.65 -27.72 -5.79
N GLY A 582 29.49 -28.22 -6.23
CA GLY A 582 28.17 -27.95 -5.66
C GLY A 582 27.66 -29.08 -4.75
N PRO A 583 26.46 -28.91 -4.15
CA PRO A 583 26.01 -29.77 -3.07
C PRO A 583 25.69 -31.18 -3.57
N ASN A 584 26.10 -32.20 -2.79
CA ASN A 584 25.94 -33.63 -3.07
C ASN A 584 26.70 -34.18 -4.30
N MET A 585 27.58 -33.40 -4.94
CA MET A 585 28.28 -33.77 -6.18
C MET A 585 28.93 -35.16 -6.14
N PHE A 586 29.55 -35.56 -5.04
CA PHE A 586 30.26 -36.83 -4.87
C PHE A 586 29.51 -37.88 -4.05
N THR A 587 28.26 -37.61 -3.63
CA THR A 587 27.48 -38.47 -2.72
C THR A 587 27.31 -39.91 -3.20
N ASN A 588 26.99 -40.10 -4.48
CA ASN A 588 26.70 -41.41 -5.06
C ASN A 588 27.87 -41.99 -5.88
N THR A 589 29.10 -41.50 -5.69
CA THR A 589 30.24 -41.95 -6.49
C THR A 589 30.69 -43.37 -6.15
N LEU A 590 31.17 -44.08 -7.18
CA LEU A 590 31.78 -45.40 -7.07
C LEU A 590 33.32 -45.32 -6.93
N LEU A 591 33.90 -44.11 -7.01
CA LEU A 591 35.34 -43.90 -6.90
C LEU A 591 35.86 -44.26 -5.50
N LYS A 592 36.86 -45.15 -5.44
CA LYS A 592 37.59 -45.46 -4.20
C LYS A 592 38.56 -44.34 -3.79
N GLU A 593 39.21 -43.73 -4.78
CA GLU A 593 40.05 -42.54 -4.59
C GLU A 593 39.53 -41.39 -5.45
N ILE A 594 39.54 -40.17 -4.91
CA ILE A 594 39.12 -38.95 -5.59
C ILE A 594 40.25 -37.92 -5.52
N VAL A 595 40.68 -37.42 -6.67
CA VAL A 595 41.66 -36.32 -6.78
C VAL A 595 41.03 -35.23 -7.63
N LEU A 596 40.80 -34.04 -7.07
CA LEU A 596 40.18 -32.95 -7.83
C LEU A 596 41.22 -32.16 -8.64
N PRO A 597 40.94 -31.81 -9.91
CA PRO A 597 41.87 -31.05 -10.74
C PRO A 597 41.98 -29.56 -10.34
N PRO A 598 43.09 -28.86 -10.66
CA PRO A 598 43.34 -27.48 -10.22
C PRO A 598 42.34 -26.42 -10.70
N CYS A 599 41.46 -26.72 -11.66
CA CYS A 599 40.39 -25.83 -12.09
C CYS A 599 39.27 -25.63 -11.03
N PHE A 600 39.24 -26.43 -9.95
CA PHE A 600 38.36 -26.19 -8.80
C PHE A 600 38.90 -25.08 -7.87
N ILE A 601 38.06 -24.10 -7.58
CA ILE A 601 38.37 -22.94 -6.71
C ILE A 601 37.57 -22.90 -5.39
N SER A 602 36.47 -23.67 -5.28
CA SER A 602 35.73 -23.89 -4.02
C SER A 602 34.90 -25.17 -4.04
N LEU A 603 34.60 -25.73 -2.87
CA LEU A 603 33.58 -26.77 -2.65
C LEU A 603 32.44 -26.20 -1.79
N SER A 604 31.19 -26.51 -2.10
CA SER A 604 30.02 -26.05 -1.34
C SER A 604 29.70 -26.94 -0.13
N ASP A 605 28.62 -26.59 0.55
CA ASP A 605 27.99 -27.40 1.57
C ASP A 605 27.61 -28.79 1.01
N MET A 606 27.72 -29.83 1.83
CA MET A 606 27.33 -31.22 1.56
C MET A 606 27.90 -31.85 0.27
N CYS A 607 28.93 -31.25 -0.34
CA CYS A 607 29.48 -31.64 -1.64
C CYS A 607 29.86 -33.14 -1.75
N PHE A 608 30.27 -33.78 -0.64
CA PHE A 608 30.68 -35.18 -0.55
C PHE A 608 29.81 -36.01 0.41
N VAL A 609 28.62 -35.54 0.83
CA VAL A 609 27.85 -36.22 1.90
C VAL A 609 27.57 -37.70 1.57
N SER A 610 27.82 -38.62 2.50
CA SER A 610 27.74 -40.08 2.32
C SER A 610 28.65 -40.72 1.24
N CYS A 611 29.68 -40.01 0.75
CA CYS A 611 30.62 -40.55 -0.24
C CYS A 611 31.31 -41.84 0.26
N LYS A 612 31.50 -42.80 -0.65
CA LYS A 612 32.07 -44.14 -0.37
C LYS A 612 33.59 -44.23 -0.58
N ALA A 613 34.25 -43.16 -1.01
CA ALA A 613 35.68 -43.11 -1.24
C ALA A 613 36.48 -43.34 0.06
N THR A 614 37.58 -44.09 -0.04
CA THR A 614 38.53 -44.33 1.05
C THR A 614 39.61 -43.24 1.14
N LYS A 615 39.82 -42.49 0.06
CA LYS A 615 40.83 -41.42 -0.03
C LYS A 615 40.36 -40.24 -0.89
N ILE A 616 40.56 -39.02 -0.41
CA ILE A 616 40.19 -37.78 -1.10
C ILE A 616 41.39 -36.80 -1.11
N VAL A 617 41.66 -36.14 -2.23
CA VAL A 617 42.71 -35.12 -2.38
C VAL A 617 42.11 -33.85 -2.98
N ILE A 618 42.17 -32.75 -2.22
CA ILE A 618 41.68 -31.43 -2.63
C ILE A 618 42.88 -30.53 -3.01
N PRO A 619 42.89 -29.90 -4.21
CA PRO A 619 44.03 -29.13 -4.71
C PRO A 619 44.17 -27.78 -3.98
N SER A 620 45.38 -27.22 -4.04
CA SER A 620 45.75 -25.93 -3.43
C SER A 620 45.00 -24.72 -3.97
N THR A 621 44.31 -24.86 -5.11
CA THR A 621 43.46 -23.86 -5.75
C THR A 621 42.10 -23.68 -5.06
N VAL A 622 41.66 -24.66 -4.26
CA VAL A 622 40.41 -24.57 -3.50
C VAL A 622 40.59 -23.64 -2.29
N THR A 623 39.88 -22.51 -2.32
CA THR A 623 39.95 -21.44 -1.32
C THR A 623 38.85 -21.52 -0.25
N SER A 624 37.79 -22.30 -0.48
CA SER A 624 36.74 -22.58 0.49
C SER A 624 36.13 -23.98 0.34
N ILE A 625 35.69 -24.55 1.46
CA ILE A 625 34.95 -25.82 1.58
C ILE A 625 33.75 -25.57 2.51
N GLY A 626 32.53 -25.86 2.04
CA GLY A 626 31.29 -25.56 2.76
C GLY A 626 30.92 -26.52 3.90
N GLU A 627 29.75 -26.27 4.49
CA GLU A 627 29.22 -27.00 5.65
C GLU A 627 28.89 -28.47 5.36
N ASN A 628 29.11 -29.37 6.32
CA ASN A 628 28.78 -30.79 6.23
C ASN A 628 29.40 -31.49 5.00
N CYS A 629 30.44 -30.92 4.39
CA CYS A 629 30.98 -31.34 3.09
C CYS A 629 31.17 -32.86 2.98
N PHE A 630 31.96 -33.47 3.87
CA PHE A 630 32.25 -34.91 3.91
C PHE A 630 31.41 -35.65 4.95
N SER A 631 30.28 -35.08 5.40
CA SER A 631 29.39 -35.70 6.39
C SER A 631 28.97 -37.13 5.98
N LYS A 632 28.91 -38.06 6.92
CA LYS A 632 28.53 -39.48 6.73
C LYS A 632 29.43 -40.32 5.79
N CYS A 633 30.64 -39.87 5.40
CA CYS A 633 31.56 -40.68 4.58
C CYS A 633 32.20 -41.82 5.40
N THR A 634 31.42 -42.85 5.78
CA THR A 634 31.83 -43.92 6.72
C THR A 634 32.93 -44.87 6.19
N ASN A 635 33.40 -44.66 4.96
CA ASN A 635 34.50 -45.41 4.36
C ASN A 635 35.79 -44.59 4.27
N LEU A 636 35.74 -43.27 4.50
CA LEU A 636 36.88 -42.37 4.30
C LEU A 636 37.94 -42.65 5.35
N LEU A 637 39.13 -43.05 4.90
CA LEU A 637 40.29 -43.35 5.75
C LEU A 637 41.27 -42.18 5.77
N SER A 638 41.50 -41.55 4.62
CA SER A 638 42.47 -40.47 4.46
C SER A 638 41.94 -39.29 3.63
N ILE A 639 42.33 -38.07 3.98
CA ILE A 639 42.00 -36.88 3.18
C ILE A 639 43.12 -35.82 3.22
N SER A 640 43.42 -35.23 2.07
CA SER A 640 44.31 -34.06 1.95
C SER A 640 43.49 -32.79 1.73
N LEU A 641 43.77 -31.76 2.54
CA LEU A 641 43.05 -30.48 2.58
C LEU A 641 43.96 -29.29 2.21
N PRO A 642 43.43 -28.19 1.64
CA PRO A 642 44.28 -27.11 1.11
C PRO A 642 44.81 -26.18 2.21
N ASN A 643 46.10 -25.83 2.11
CA ASN A 643 46.82 -25.01 3.11
C ASN A 643 46.21 -23.62 3.37
N LYS A 644 45.48 -23.04 2.41
CA LYS A 644 44.87 -21.69 2.48
C LYS A 644 43.35 -21.72 2.18
N CYS A 645 42.64 -22.65 2.82
CA CYS A 645 41.20 -22.83 2.64
C CYS A 645 40.38 -22.32 3.85
N LYS A 646 39.21 -21.74 3.59
CA LYS A 646 38.15 -21.51 4.60
C LYS A 646 37.30 -22.76 4.75
N TYR A 647 37.11 -23.26 5.97
CA TYR A 647 36.33 -24.47 6.24
C TYR A 647 34.98 -24.14 6.88
N GLY A 648 33.90 -24.76 6.37
CA GLY A 648 32.56 -24.62 6.88
C GLY A 648 32.27 -25.45 8.13
N SER A 649 30.98 -25.55 8.46
CA SER A 649 30.49 -26.15 9.69
C SER A 649 30.31 -27.67 9.58
N TYR A 650 30.81 -28.44 10.54
CA TYR A 650 30.58 -29.89 10.69
C TYR A 650 31.04 -30.75 9.50
N ILE A 651 32.16 -30.42 8.85
CA ILE A 651 32.51 -31.03 7.56
C ILE A 651 32.82 -32.53 7.63
N PHE A 652 33.06 -33.11 8.81
CA PHE A 652 33.36 -34.53 9.01
C PHE A 652 32.31 -35.26 9.86
N LYS A 653 31.10 -34.70 9.99
CA LYS A 653 30.01 -35.22 10.81
C LYS A 653 29.71 -36.70 10.55
N LYS A 654 29.88 -37.56 11.56
CA LYS A 654 29.77 -39.04 11.49
C LYS A 654 30.82 -39.75 10.60
N VAL A 655 31.95 -39.13 10.27
CA VAL A 655 33.08 -39.80 9.60
C VAL A 655 33.96 -40.50 10.65
N ARG A 656 33.55 -41.69 11.07
CA ARG A 656 34.19 -42.46 12.16
C ARG A 656 35.36 -43.34 11.72
N SER A 657 35.54 -43.48 10.41
CA SER A 657 36.54 -44.35 9.75
C SER A 657 37.90 -43.69 9.53
N LEU A 658 38.01 -42.39 9.80
CA LEU A 658 39.19 -41.59 9.46
C LEU A 658 40.39 -42.01 10.32
N THR A 659 41.54 -42.18 9.67
CA THR A 659 42.82 -42.52 10.32
C THR A 659 43.93 -41.53 9.98
N SER A 660 43.75 -40.67 8.98
CA SER A 660 44.76 -39.70 8.55
C SER A 660 44.14 -38.44 7.92
N ILE A 661 44.68 -37.26 8.26
CA ILE A 661 44.44 -36.01 7.54
C ILE A 661 45.79 -35.39 7.19
N THR A 662 45.96 -34.96 5.94
CA THR A 662 47.10 -34.15 5.50
C THR A 662 46.66 -32.70 5.33
N ILE A 663 47.10 -31.82 6.23
CA ILE A 663 46.83 -30.38 6.18
C ILE A 663 48.08 -29.61 6.66
N ASN A 664 48.59 -28.68 5.85
CA ASN A 664 49.73 -27.84 6.24
C ASN A 664 49.22 -26.47 6.69
N GLY A 665 48.61 -26.45 7.88
CA GLY A 665 48.00 -25.27 8.48
C GLY A 665 46.98 -25.64 9.57
N PRO A 666 46.52 -24.67 10.38
CA PRO A 666 45.51 -24.92 11.41
C PRO A 666 44.15 -25.22 10.78
N PHE A 667 43.47 -26.26 11.29
CA PHE A 667 42.08 -26.53 10.93
C PHE A 667 41.14 -25.55 11.65
N THR A 668 40.29 -24.85 10.90
CA THR A 668 39.45 -23.75 11.40
C THR A 668 37.95 -23.99 11.29
N GLY A 669 37.51 -25.11 10.70
CA GLY A 669 36.09 -25.44 10.55
C GLY A 669 35.41 -25.75 11.89
N ILE A 670 34.09 -25.57 11.95
CA ILE A 670 33.30 -25.97 13.13
C ILE A 670 33.19 -27.50 13.17
N VAL A 671 33.19 -28.10 14.35
CA VAL A 671 32.97 -29.54 14.55
C VAL A 671 31.99 -29.79 15.69
N SER A 672 31.24 -30.90 15.67
CA SER A 672 30.54 -31.39 16.85
C SER A 672 31.51 -32.04 17.86
N ILE A 673 31.04 -32.30 19.09
CA ILE A 673 31.83 -33.03 20.10
C ILE A 673 32.24 -34.41 19.58
N GLU A 674 31.32 -35.13 18.90
CA GLU A 674 31.61 -36.41 18.25
C GLU A 674 32.73 -36.28 17.19
N GLU A 675 32.69 -35.25 16.35
CA GLU A 675 33.71 -35.03 15.31
C GLU A 675 35.09 -34.69 15.88
N ALA A 676 35.17 -33.82 16.89
CA ALA A 676 36.44 -33.38 17.47
C ALA A 676 37.28 -34.58 17.95
N TYR A 677 36.63 -35.57 18.58
CA TYR A 677 37.26 -36.80 19.04
C TYR A 677 37.91 -37.62 17.91
N TYR A 678 37.23 -37.82 16.77
CA TYR A 678 37.79 -38.57 15.64
C TYR A 678 38.91 -37.79 14.93
N LEU A 679 38.81 -36.46 14.86
CA LEU A 679 39.81 -35.61 14.23
C LEU A 679 41.09 -35.50 15.07
N GLN A 680 40.97 -35.43 16.40
CA GLN A 680 42.12 -35.48 17.31
C GLN A 680 42.91 -36.79 17.17
N ARG A 681 42.22 -37.93 16.98
CA ARG A 681 42.85 -39.23 16.68
C ARG A 681 43.62 -39.26 15.34
N CYS A 682 43.29 -38.35 14.42
CA CYS A 682 44.02 -38.15 13.16
C CYS A 682 45.14 -37.10 13.26
N GLY A 683 45.47 -36.63 14.47
CA GLY A 683 46.48 -35.59 14.71
C GLY A 683 46.00 -34.15 14.49
N VAL A 684 44.71 -33.92 14.22
CA VAL A 684 44.17 -32.58 13.94
C VAL A 684 43.63 -31.93 15.21
N CYS A 685 44.26 -30.83 15.62
CA CYS A 685 43.76 -29.97 16.70
C CYS A 685 42.49 -29.22 16.23
N CYS A 686 41.37 -29.42 16.92
CA CYS A 686 40.10 -28.75 16.63
C CYS A 686 39.82 -27.64 17.65
N THR A 687 39.71 -26.40 17.18
CA THR A 687 39.56 -25.21 18.04
C THR A 687 38.16 -24.59 18.05
N ASN A 688 37.25 -25.06 17.19
CA ASN A 688 35.88 -24.54 17.03
C ASN A 688 34.83 -25.65 17.25
N ILE A 689 34.72 -26.18 18.47
CA ILE A 689 33.75 -27.24 18.80
C ILE A 689 32.36 -26.63 19.08
N SER A 690 31.27 -27.35 18.80
CA SER A 690 29.88 -26.90 18.94
C SER A 690 28.98 -27.95 19.60
N LEU A 691 28.12 -27.50 20.52
CA LEU A 691 27.07 -28.31 21.15
C LEU A 691 25.81 -28.33 20.28
N THR A 692 25.24 -29.50 20.02
CA THR A 692 23.99 -29.64 19.25
C THR A 692 22.83 -30.19 20.08
N THR A 693 21.61 -29.95 19.61
CA THR A 693 20.34 -30.43 20.21
C THR A 693 20.33 -31.94 20.44
N LYS A 694 21.07 -32.72 19.63
CA LYS A 694 21.20 -34.17 19.83
C LYS A 694 22.14 -34.49 21.00
N ASP A 695 23.24 -33.76 21.14
CA ASP A 695 24.22 -34.01 22.21
C ASP A 695 23.59 -33.73 23.58
N TYR A 696 22.79 -32.66 23.66
CA TYR A 696 21.92 -32.35 24.82
C TYR A 696 20.87 -33.44 25.06
N LYS A 697 19.99 -33.74 24.07
CA LYS A 697 18.90 -34.73 24.25
C LYS A 697 19.36 -36.18 24.50
N ASN A 698 20.60 -36.53 24.15
CA ASN A 698 21.16 -37.84 24.41
C ASN A 698 21.70 -38.00 25.85
N ASN A 699 21.66 -36.97 26.70
CA ASN A 699 22.34 -36.95 28.02
C ASN A 699 23.78 -37.49 27.95
N ILE A 700 24.55 -37.03 26.95
CA ILE A 700 25.93 -37.49 26.74
C ILE A 700 26.78 -36.99 27.89
N SER A 701 26.99 -37.86 28.88
CA SER A 701 28.02 -37.68 29.90
C SER A 701 29.35 -37.34 29.23
N LEU A 702 30.04 -36.33 29.74
CA LEU A 702 31.30 -35.81 29.20
C LEU A 702 32.42 -36.83 29.39
N THR A 703 32.49 -37.78 28.44
CA THR A 703 33.20 -39.05 28.59
C THR A 703 34.51 -39.08 27.80
N PRO A 704 35.56 -39.77 28.31
CA PRO A 704 36.36 -39.10 29.34
C PRO A 704 37.86 -39.23 29.02
N ASN A 705 38.46 -38.18 28.45
CA ASN A 705 39.93 -38.03 28.36
C ASN A 705 40.41 -36.61 27.97
N ILE A 706 39.52 -35.62 27.82
CA ILE A 706 39.91 -34.21 27.93
C ILE A 706 39.90 -33.90 29.43
N THR A 707 41.02 -33.47 29.98
CA THR A 707 41.30 -33.54 31.43
C THR A 707 40.35 -32.68 32.29
N GLY A 708 39.46 -33.37 33.02
CA GLY A 708 38.73 -32.86 34.17
C GLY A 708 37.45 -32.06 33.88
N LEU A 709 36.29 -32.73 34.02
CA LEU A 709 35.11 -32.27 34.77
C LEU A 709 33.92 -33.23 34.55
N ASP A 710 33.32 -33.71 35.63
CA ASP A 710 32.03 -34.40 35.58
C ASP A 710 30.89 -33.42 35.31
N ALA A 711 29.96 -33.81 34.43
CA ALA A 711 28.64 -33.19 34.36
C ALA A 711 27.58 -34.26 34.06
N ARG A 712 26.77 -34.58 35.07
CA ARG A 712 25.48 -35.26 34.90
C ARG A 712 24.40 -34.19 34.82
N LEU A 713 23.47 -34.34 33.87
CA LEU A 713 22.21 -33.60 33.89
C LEU A 713 21.26 -34.33 34.84
N GLU A 714 21.33 -34.01 36.12
CA GLU A 714 20.30 -34.41 37.11
C GLU A 714 19.03 -33.57 36.93
N GLU A 715 17.89 -34.04 37.44
CA GLU A 715 16.56 -33.57 37.03
C GLU A 715 16.18 -32.14 37.46
N ASN A 716 17.11 -31.37 38.03
CA ASN A 716 16.89 -29.96 38.39
C ASN A 716 18.06 -29.02 38.02
N THR A 717 17.80 -28.17 37.02
CA THR A 717 18.14 -26.74 37.05
C THR A 717 19.61 -26.29 37.11
N GLN A 718 20.53 -26.91 36.36
CA GLN A 718 21.69 -26.16 35.80
C GLN A 718 22.27 -26.84 34.54
N ILE A 719 22.56 -26.05 33.49
CA ILE A 719 23.22 -26.53 32.26
C ILE A 719 24.69 -26.09 32.31
N ILE A 720 25.59 -27.05 32.53
CA ILE A 720 27.05 -26.83 32.47
C ILE A 720 27.55 -27.07 31.05
N ILE A 721 28.29 -26.11 30.50
CA ILE A 721 28.88 -26.20 29.15
C ILE A 721 30.41 -26.18 29.25
N PRO A 722 31.13 -27.18 28.71
CA PRO A 722 32.60 -27.23 28.79
C PRO A 722 33.31 -26.07 28.09
N SER A 723 34.45 -25.66 28.64
CA SER A 723 35.30 -24.57 28.15
C SER A 723 35.87 -24.77 26.73
N HIS A 724 35.88 -26.00 26.22
CA HIS A 724 36.28 -26.31 24.84
C HIS A 724 35.13 -26.18 23.82
N ILE A 725 33.87 -26.03 24.27
CA ILE A 725 32.74 -25.73 23.39
C ILE A 725 32.73 -24.24 23.05
N THR A 726 32.63 -23.94 21.77
CA THR A 726 32.68 -22.57 21.23
C THR A 726 31.39 -22.09 20.58
N ARG A 727 30.40 -22.95 20.39
CA ARG A 727 29.13 -22.63 19.72
C ARG A 727 27.98 -23.50 20.23
N ILE A 728 26.73 -23.05 20.02
CA ILE A 728 25.51 -23.84 20.30
C ILE A 728 24.56 -23.84 19.09
N GLY A 729 23.98 -25.00 18.78
CA GLY A 729 23.07 -25.20 17.63
C GLY A 729 21.69 -24.55 17.75
N ILE A 730 20.94 -24.60 16.63
CA ILE A 730 19.54 -24.12 16.51
C ILE A 730 18.64 -24.95 17.43
N GLY A 731 17.74 -24.27 18.17
CA GLY A 731 16.73 -24.93 19.01
C GLY A 731 17.30 -25.90 20.05
N CYS A 732 18.54 -25.68 20.52
CA CYS A 732 19.22 -26.66 21.39
C CYS A 732 18.49 -26.90 22.71
N PHE A 733 17.81 -25.87 23.24
CA PHE A 733 17.10 -25.91 24.51
C PHE A 733 15.62 -25.48 24.42
N GLY A 734 15.08 -25.32 23.20
CA GLY A 734 13.68 -24.95 22.98
C GLY A 734 12.71 -25.93 23.66
N GLU A 735 11.60 -25.38 24.19
CA GLU A 735 10.58 -26.07 25.01
C GLU A 735 11.08 -26.74 26.31
N SER A 736 12.38 -26.71 26.62
CA SER A 736 12.95 -27.47 27.74
C SER A 736 12.79 -26.76 29.10
N ARG A 737 12.77 -27.57 30.18
CA ARG A 737 12.66 -27.13 31.58
C ARG A 737 14.02 -26.70 32.13
N ILE A 738 14.54 -25.60 31.59
CA ILE A 738 15.84 -25.04 31.98
C ILE A 738 15.75 -24.41 33.38
N SER A 739 16.91 -24.25 34.02
CA SER A 739 17.10 -23.34 35.14
C SER A 739 16.54 -21.95 34.88
N LYS A 740 16.06 -21.31 35.96
CA LYS A 740 15.63 -19.90 35.98
C LYS A 740 16.69 -18.95 35.41
N SER A 741 17.98 -19.25 35.57
CA SER A 741 19.09 -18.50 35.00
C SER A 741 19.93 -19.34 34.03
N PHE A 742 20.48 -18.68 33.01
CA PHE A 742 21.47 -19.26 32.09
C PHE A 742 22.58 -18.25 31.81
N ILE A 743 23.85 -18.68 31.86
CA ILE A 743 25.01 -17.84 31.57
C ILE A 743 25.77 -18.49 30.42
N PHE A 744 26.02 -17.75 29.33
CA PHE A 744 26.86 -18.24 28.24
C PHE A 744 28.34 -18.21 28.65
N PRO A 745 29.08 -19.33 28.57
CA PRO A 745 30.52 -19.32 28.80
C PRO A 745 31.26 -18.38 27.85
N SER A 746 32.40 -17.86 28.30
CA SER A 746 33.32 -17.04 27.50
C SER A 746 33.93 -17.77 26.30
N SER A 747 33.87 -19.10 26.28
CA SER A 747 34.27 -19.90 25.12
C SER A 747 33.26 -19.81 23.97
N ILE A 748 31.97 -19.60 24.26
CA ILE A 748 30.89 -19.52 23.26
C ILE A 748 30.95 -18.20 22.49
N LYS A 749 31.05 -18.28 21.16
CA LYS A 749 31.18 -17.14 20.24
C LYS A 749 29.95 -16.94 19.36
N GLU A 750 29.23 -18.03 19.04
CA GLU A 750 28.07 -18.02 18.14
C GLU A 750 26.98 -19.01 18.57
N ILE A 751 25.72 -18.67 18.32
CA ILE A 751 24.53 -19.45 18.70
C ILE A 751 23.48 -19.51 17.58
N GLY A 752 22.63 -20.54 17.60
CA GLY A 752 21.57 -20.78 16.61
C GLY A 752 20.24 -20.04 16.85
N ASN A 753 19.38 -19.96 15.83
CA ASN A 753 18.01 -19.47 15.98
C ASN A 753 17.19 -20.35 16.95
N GLU A 754 16.07 -19.82 17.44
CA GLU A 754 15.09 -20.54 18.28
C GLU A 754 15.70 -21.23 19.54
N LEU A 755 16.92 -20.87 19.95
CA LEU A 755 17.74 -21.61 20.94
C LEU A 755 17.00 -21.87 22.26
N PHE A 756 16.26 -20.88 22.74
CA PHE A 756 15.40 -20.92 23.91
C PHE A 756 13.94 -20.59 23.54
N GLU A 757 13.42 -21.10 22.43
CA GLU A 757 12.01 -20.87 22.08
C GLU A 757 11.07 -21.50 23.13
N SER A 758 10.09 -20.72 23.61
CA SER A 758 9.06 -21.14 24.56
C SER A 758 9.59 -21.82 25.84
N CYS A 759 10.77 -21.41 26.31
CA CYS A 759 11.33 -21.77 27.61
C CYS A 759 10.61 -21.01 28.73
N TYR A 760 9.39 -21.45 29.07
CA TYR A 760 8.47 -20.73 29.97
C TYR A 760 9.01 -20.48 31.38
N GLU A 761 10.00 -21.25 31.86
CA GLU A 761 10.61 -21.12 33.20
C GLU A 761 11.91 -20.29 33.23
N LEU A 762 12.39 -19.82 32.08
CA LEU A 762 13.62 -19.03 31.99
C LEU A 762 13.37 -17.58 32.41
N GLU A 763 14.06 -17.11 33.46
CA GLU A 763 13.87 -15.80 34.12
C GLU A 763 15.04 -14.83 33.87
N HIS A 764 16.26 -15.34 33.64
CA HIS A 764 17.48 -14.53 33.45
C HIS A 764 18.44 -15.14 32.42
N VAL A 765 19.04 -14.33 31.54
CA VAL A 765 20.07 -14.80 30.59
C VAL A 765 21.25 -13.81 30.49
N ASP A 766 22.47 -14.32 30.63
CA ASP A 766 23.70 -13.55 30.37
C ASP A 766 24.34 -13.94 29.03
N CYS A 767 24.24 -13.04 28.04
CA CYS A 767 24.80 -13.15 26.68
C CYS A 767 26.12 -12.37 26.50
N SER A 768 26.87 -12.09 27.57
CA SER A 768 28.08 -11.25 27.54
C SER A 768 29.21 -11.75 26.62
N SER A 769 29.24 -13.04 26.26
CA SER A 769 30.20 -13.61 25.29
C SER A 769 29.75 -13.56 23.82
N LEU A 770 28.51 -13.15 23.52
CA LEU A 770 27.90 -13.34 22.20
C LEU A 770 27.99 -12.13 21.27
N ASN A 771 28.49 -12.36 20.04
CA ASN A 771 28.59 -11.31 19.00
C ASN A 771 27.29 -11.06 18.20
N SER A 772 26.26 -11.91 18.32
CA SER A 772 24.92 -11.66 17.74
C SER A 772 23.82 -12.46 18.42
N ILE A 773 22.62 -11.87 18.58
CA ILE A 773 21.40 -12.58 18.98
C ILE A 773 20.63 -13.07 17.74
N PRO A 774 20.38 -14.40 17.61
CA PRO A 774 19.67 -15.03 16.49
C PRO A 774 18.18 -14.67 16.35
N LYS A 775 17.53 -15.17 15.28
CA LYS A 775 16.07 -15.01 15.10
C LYS A 775 15.34 -15.78 16.19
N PHE A 776 14.26 -15.20 16.71
CA PHE A 776 13.34 -15.84 17.67
C PHE A 776 14.03 -16.53 18.88
N CYS A 777 15.24 -16.07 19.24
CA CYS A 777 16.12 -16.76 20.18
C CYS A 777 15.49 -17.02 21.56
N PHE A 778 14.59 -16.12 22.00
CA PHE A 778 13.85 -16.20 23.26
C PHE A 778 12.34 -16.00 23.05
N PHE A 779 11.82 -16.35 21.86
CA PHE A 779 10.41 -16.17 21.50
C PHE A 779 9.48 -16.80 22.55
N ASN A 780 8.47 -16.04 22.98
CA ASN A 780 7.41 -16.49 23.91
C ASN A 780 7.94 -16.92 25.30
N ASN A 781 9.15 -16.50 25.70
CA ASN A 781 9.69 -16.72 27.05
C ASN A 781 9.04 -15.76 28.07
N ARG A 782 7.82 -16.11 28.50
CA ARG A 782 6.95 -15.21 29.27
C ARG A 782 7.51 -14.79 30.63
N LYS A 783 8.34 -15.61 31.28
CA LYS A 783 9.02 -15.29 32.57
C LYS A 783 10.36 -14.57 32.42
N LEU A 784 10.93 -14.46 31.22
CA LEU A 784 12.25 -13.85 31.02
C LEU A 784 12.21 -12.38 31.43
N SER A 785 12.91 -12.04 32.51
CA SER A 785 12.81 -10.77 33.25
C SER A 785 14.00 -9.83 33.04
N SER A 786 15.17 -10.39 32.74
CA SER A 786 16.45 -9.69 32.57
C SER A 786 17.35 -10.39 31.55
N VAL A 787 18.06 -9.60 30.74
CA VAL A 787 19.04 -10.08 29.75
C VAL A 787 20.28 -9.17 29.76
N VAL A 788 21.46 -9.75 29.94
CA VAL A 788 22.76 -9.06 29.75
C VAL A 788 23.22 -9.28 28.30
N LEU A 789 23.70 -8.23 27.63
CA LEU A 789 24.20 -8.28 26.25
C LEU A 789 25.69 -7.94 26.17
N SER A 790 26.43 -8.57 25.25
CA SER A 790 27.87 -8.34 25.07
C SER A 790 28.20 -6.94 24.55
N SER A 791 29.25 -6.29 25.06
CA SER A 791 29.78 -5.04 24.50
C SER A 791 30.26 -5.18 23.04
N GLN A 792 30.45 -6.41 22.54
CA GLN A 792 30.83 -6.70 21.15
C GLN A 792 29.65 -7.13 20.24
N LEU A 793 28.40 -7.05 20.74
CA LEU A 793 27.21 -7.50 20.01
C LEU A 793 26.94 -6.67 18.74
N GLU A 794 27.16 -7.26 17.56
CA GLU A 794 26.96 -6.54 16.29
C GLU A 794 25.48 -6.43 15.85
N LYS A 795 24.65 -7.43 16.15
CA LYS A 795 23.34 -7.64 15.49
C LYS A 795 22.33 -8.38 16.38
N ILE A 796 21.09 -7.89 16.43
CA ILE A 796 19.92 -8.56 17.02
C ILE A 796 18.93 -8.86 15.89
N LYS A 797 18.66 -10.14 15.60
CA LYS A 797 17.79 -10.54 14.46
C LYS A 797 16.29 -10.48 14.85
N SER A 798 15.41 -10.50 13.85
CA SER A 798 13.96 -10.28 14.04
C SER A 798 13.34 -11.23 15.07
N GLY A 799 12.40 -10.69 15.85
CA GLY A 799 11.65 -11.43 16.87
C GLY A 799 12.46 -12.02 18.03
N ALA A 800 13.72 -11.64 18.23
CA ALA A 800 14.61 -12.26 19.22
C ALA A 800 14.04 -12.31 20.65
N PHE A 801 13.26 -11.31 21.08
CA PHE A 801 12.60 -11.22 22.39
C PHE A 801 11.06 -11.09 22.27
N TYR A 802 10.48 -11.52 21.15
CA TYR A 802 9.04 -11.42 20.89
C TYR A 802 8.24 -12.13 21.98
N GLN A 803 7.27 -11.45 22.59
CA GLN A 803 6.48 -11.95 23.74
C GLN A 803 7.30 -12.39 24.97
N CYS A 804 8.51 -11.82 25.18
CA CYS A 804 9.15 -11.83 26.50
C CYS A 804 8.40 -10.88 27.46
N CYS A 805 7.20 -11.28 27.89
CA CYS A 805 6.26 -10.40 28.58
C CYS A 805 6.78 -9.84 29.91
N SER A 806 7.65 -10.58 30.62
CA SER A 806 8.20 -10.16 31.92
C SER A 806 9.48 -9.31 31.82
N LEU A 807 10.06 -9.13 30.63
CA LEU A 807 11.36 -8.46 30.48
C LEU A 807 11.22 -7.01 30.95
N THR A 808 12.05 -6.59 31.92
CA THR A 808 11.87 -5.29 32.59
C THR A 808 12.75 -4.18 32.05
N SER A 809 13.98 -4.49 31.62
CA SER A 809 14.88 -3.56 30.93
C SER A 809 15.83 -4.28 29.99
N VAL A 810 16.44 -3.54 29.06
CA VAL A 810 17.51 -4.05 28.19
C VAL A 810 18.49 -2.93 27.80
N THR A 811 19.78 -3.22 27.83
CA THR A 811 20.85 -2.34 27.33
C THR A 811 21.33 -2.84 25.98
N ILE A 812 21.15 -2.04 24.93
CA ILE A 812 21.57 -2.27 23.55
C ILE A 812 23.00 -1.75 23.37
N PRO A 813 23.99 -2.63 23.10
CA PRO A 813 25.39 -2.25 22.94
C PRO A 813 25.65 -1.32 21.76
N SER A 814 26.68 -0.47 21.88
CA SER A 814 27.11 0.52 20.89
C SER A 814 27.65 -0.13 19.61
N SER A 815 28.13 -1.36 19.73
CA SER A 815 28.51 -2.26 18.64
C SER A 815 27.32 -2.68 17.76
N VAL A 816 26.06 -2.55 18.20
CA VAL A 816 24.89 -2.98 17.42
C VAL A 816 24.69 -2.10 16.19
N THR A 817 24.85 -2.73 15.03
CA THR A 817 24.67 -2.12 13.69
C THR A 817 23.27 -2.34 13.11
N LYS A 818 22.56 -3.40 13.56
CA LYS A 818 21.24 -3.75 13.04
C LYS A 818 20.38 -4.47 14.07
N ILE A 819 19.15 -3.99 14.22
CA ILE A 819 18.04 -4.66 14.90
C ILE A 819 17.03 -5.11 13.83
N GLY A 820 16.43 -6.29 14.01
CA GLY A 820 15.40 -6.83 13.12
C GLY A 820 14.00 -6.22 13.37
N TYR A 821 13.01 -6.69 12.62
CA TYR A 821 11.61 -6.34 12.85
C TYR A 821 11.07 -6.98 14.14
N PHE A 822 10.06 -6.36 14.75
CA PHE A 822 9.26 -6.92 15.86
C PHE A 822 10.06 -7.56 17.02
N VAL A 823 11.27 -7.06 17.32
CA VAL A 823 12.19 -7.70 18.28
C VAL A 823 11.69 -7.69 19.72
N PHE A 824 11.04 -6.61 20.17
CA PHE A 824 10.42 -6.50 21.51
C PHE A 824 8.89 -6.46 21.43
N TYR A 825 8.31 -6.99 20.35
CA TYR A 825 6.87 -6.98 20.11
C TYR A 825 6.14 -7.70 21.26
N GLN A 826 5.23 -6.99 21.93
CA GLN A 826 4.52 -7.43 23.13
C GLN A 826 5.42 -7.81 24.32
N CYS A 827 6.60 -7.20 24.48
CA CYS A 827 7.30 -7.11 25.76
C CYS A 827 6.56 -6.16 26.70
N GLN A 828 5.44 -6.63 27.28
CA GLN A 828 4.46 -5.76 27.95
C GLN A 828 5.03 -5.04 29.18
N ASN A 829 5.85 -5.72 30.01
CA ASN A 829 6.43 -5.17 31.23
C ASN A 829 7.77 -4.43 31.02
N LEU A 830 8.23 -4.24 29.77
CA LEU A 830 9.50 -3.59 29.46
C LEU A 830 9.41 -2.10 29.79
N LYS A 831 10.19 -1.65 30.78
CA LYS A 831 10.20 -0.27 31.32
C LYS A 831 11.29 0.60 30.72
N GLU A 832 12.47 0.02 30.45
CA GLU A 832 13.63 0.80 30.01
C GLU A 832 14.39 0.12 28.87
N VAL A 833 14.71 0.92 27.84
CA VAL A 833 15.62 0.52 26.76
C VAL A 833 16.74 1.54 26.68
N ILE A 834 17.95 1.12 27.05
CA ILE A 834 19.16 1.94 27.00
C ILE A 834 19.89 1.63 25.70
N PHE A 835 20.23 2.64 24.91
CA PHE A 835 21.23 2.49 23.85
C PHE A 835 22.55 3.08 24.33
N GLU A 836 23.65 2.34 24.21
CA GLU A 836 24.97 2.87 24.55
C GLU A 836 25.36 4.05 23.65
N LYS A 837 26.19 4.95 24.19
CA LYS A 837 26.77 6.08 23.45
C LYS A 837 27.52 5.58 22.21
N ASN A 838 27.45 6.34 21.11
CA ASN A 838 28.07 6.01 19.82
C ASN A 838 27.53 4.72 19.16
N SER A 839 26.23 4.41 19.38
CA SER A 839 25.54 3.32 18.70
C SER A 839 25.64 3.43 17.17
N LYS A 840 25.77 2.28 16.50
CA LYS A 840 25.96 2.16 15.04
C LYS A 840 24.67 1.81 14.28
N LEU A 841 23.52 1.86 14.95
CA LEU A 841 22.21 1.60 14.37
C LEU A 841 21.86 2.68 13.32
N LYS A 842 21.07 2.33 12.30
CA LYS A 842 20.69 3.28 11.22
C LYS A 842 19.19 3.56 11.08
N THR A 843 18.35 2.78 11.75
CA THR A 843 16.88 2.92 11.71
C THR A 843 16.30 2.30 12.98
N ILE A 844 15.23 2.89 13.49
CA ILE A 844 14.26 2.13 14.30
C ILE A 844 13.42 1.31 13.30
N SER A 845 13.22 0.02 13.58
CA SER A 845 12.60 -0.93 12.65
C SER A 845 11.09 -1.09 12.88
N GLN A 846 10.36 -1.46 11.81
CA GLN A 846 8.93 -1.71 11.86
C GLN A 846 8.51 -2.57 13.07
N CYS A 847 7.50 -2.08 13.81
CA CYS A 847 6.91 -2.71 15.00
C CYS A 847 7.89 -3.05 16.14
N LEU A 848 9.07 -2.39 16.26
CA LEU A 848 10.12 -2.78 17.22
C LEU A 848 9.64 -2.90 18.67
N PHE A 849 8.91 -1.90 19.18
CA PHE A 849 8.38 -1.81 20.55
C PHE A 849 6.85 -1.85 20.60
N TYR A 850 6.23 -2.47 19.59
CA TYR A 850 4.78 -2.54 19.45
C TYR A 850 4.12 -3.22 20.67
N LYS A 851 3.23 -2.49 21.36
CA LYS A 851 2.58 -2.89 22.63
C LYS A 851 3.55 -3.13 23.81
N CYS A 852 4.69 -2.43 23.86
CA CYS A 852 5.49 -2.31 25.10
C CYS A 852 4.81 -1.35 26.09
N TYR A 853 3.73 -1.80 26.72
CA TYR A 853 2.83 -0.96 27.52
C TYR A 853 3.54 -0.23 28.69
N SER A 854 4.46 -0.90 29.38
CA SER A 854 5.16 -0.35 30.55
C SER A 854 6.38 0.51 30.23
N LEU A 855 6.72 0.76 28.96
CA LEU A 855 7.97 1.46 28.58
C LEU A 855 7.94 2.91 29.04
N THR A 856 8.72 3.26 30.07
CA THR A 856 8.81 4.61 30.64
C THR A 856 10.00 5.41 30.14
N LYS A 857 11.10 4.74 29.79
CA LYS A 857 12.39 5.38 29.42
C LYS A 857 12.97 4.76 28.14
N LEU A 858 13.13 5.62 27.13
CA LEU A 858 13.70 5.28 25.83
C LEU A 858 14.51 6.50 25.35
N VAL A 859 15.82 6.33 25.16
CA VAL A 859 16.68 7.35 24.52
C VAL A 859 17.10 6.80 23.17
N LEU A 860 16.76 7.50 22.08
CA LEU A 860 17.04 7.02 20.73
C LEU A 860 18.51 7.25 20.35
N PRO A 861 19.18 6.29 19.70
CA PRO A 861 20.47 6.53 19.05
C PRO A 861 20.28 7.33 17.76
N GLU A 862 21.32 8.01 17.28
CA GLU A 862 21.31 8.66 15.95
C GLU A 862 20.95 7.66 14.84
N VAL A 863 19.85 7.92 14.12
CA VAL A 863 19.26 7.04 13.09
C VAL A 863 18.58 7.87 12.01
N ASN A 864 18.62 7.38 10.77
CA ASN A 864 18.13 8.14 9.61
C ASN A 864 16.59 8.20 9.51
N ASN A 865 15.89 7.25 10.15
CA ASN A 865 14.45 7.03 10.01
C ASN A 865 13.85 6.30 11.22
N ILE A 866 12.57 6.58 11.50
CA ILE A 866 11.73 5.80 12.41
C ILE A 866 10.57 5.20 11.58
N ASP A 867 10.56 3.88 11.48
CA ASP A 867 9.67 3.12 10.59
C ASP A 867 8.24 2.98 11.15
N ASN A 868 7.31 2.49 10.33
CA ASN A 868 5.89 2.39 10.67
C ASN A 868 5.66 1.55 11.95
N LEU A 869 4.71 1.98 12.79
CA LEU A 869 4.30 1.30 14.03
C LEU A 869 5.42 1.02 15.07
N SER A 870 6.60 1.65 14.93
CA SER A 870 7.81 1.31 15.70
C SER A 870 7.67 1.40 17.22
N ILE A 871 6.96 2.43 17.73
CA ILE A 871 6.78 2.77 19.15
C ILE A 871 5.27 2.87 19.44
N PHE A 872 4.49 1.99 18.81
CA PHE A 872 3.03 1.96 18.88
C PHE A 872 2.50 1.39 20.21
N LYS A 873 1.57 2.10 20.86
CA LYS A 873 0.98 1.75 22.16
C LYS A 873 2.00 1.58 23.30
N THR A 874 3.00 2.46 23.40
CA THR A 874 3.87 2.50 24.60
C THR A 874 3.23 3.39 25.67
N LEU A 875 2.28 2.80 26.41
CA LEU A 875 1.32 3.53 27.26
C LEU A 875 1.97 4.33 28.41
N SER A 876 3.18 3.96 28.85
CA SER A 876 3.87 4.60 29.99
C SER A 876 5.01 5.55 29.61
N LEU A 877 5.28 5.76 28.31
CA LEU A 877 6.44 6.53 27.85
C LEU A 877 6.16 8.02 28.06
N LYS A 878 7.02 8.73 28.81
CA LYS A 878 6.76 10.13 29.21
C LYS A 878 7.48 11.17 28.35
N GLU A 879 8.71 10.90 27.95
CA GLU A 879 9.47 11.80 27.08
C GLU A 879 10.19 11.04 25.98
N ILE A 880 10.39 11.71 24.84
CA ILE A 880 11.20 11.20 23.74
C ILE A 880 11.93 12.35 23.05
N GLU A 881 13.14 12.09 22.59
CA GLU A 881 13.92 12.98 21.73
C GLU A 881 14.18 12.27 20.40
N ILE A 882 13.81 12.95 19.31
CA ILE A 882 13.96 12.44 17.94
C ILE A 882 15.30 12.92 17.38
N PRO A 883 16.26 12.03 17.08
CA PRO A 883 17.61 12.41 16.68
C PRO A 883 17.66 13.33 15.46
N SER A 884 18.65 14.22 15.41
CA SER A 884 18.84 15.20 14.33
C SER A 884 19.02 14.56 12.94
N THR A 885 19.50 13.32 12.90
CA THR A 885 19.62 12.52 11.67
C THR A 885 18.30 11.99 11.10
N VAL A 886 17.19 12.05 11.85
CA VAL A 886 15.88 11.55 11.39
C VAL A 886 15.25 12.49 10.37
N THR A 887 15.09 12.02 9.14
CA THR A 887 14.48 12.81 8.05
C THR A 887 12.96 12.64 7.93
N ARG A 888 12.41 11.54 8.45
CA ARG A 888 10.98 11.19 8.39
C ARG A 888 10.55 10.40 9.62
N LEU A 889 9.32 10.61 10.07
CA LEU A 889 8.61 9.76 11.03
C LEU A 889 7.49 9.00 10.32
N GLY A 890 7.47 7.67 10.45
CA GLY A 890 6.52 6.78 9.77
C GLY A 890 5.09 6.82 10.31
N VAL A 891 4.19 6.15 9.57
CA VAL A 891 2.76 6.03 9.89
C VAL A 891 2.58 5.30 11.23
N ASP A 892 1.67 5.81 12.05
CA ASP A 892 1.33 5.27 13.38
C ASP A 892 2.52 5.14 14.36
N ALA A 893 3.68 5.76 14.09
CA ALA A 893 4.94 5.41 14.75
C ALA A 893 4.94 5.53 16.29
N PHE A 894 4.21 6.50 16.87
CA PHE A 894 4.06 6.71 18.32
C PHE A 894 2.59 6.64 18.78
N LYS A 895 1.70 6.14 17.92
CA LYS A 895 0.24 6.21 18.12
C LYS A 895 -0.20 5.45 19.36
N ARG A 896 -1.08 6.09 20.15
CA ARG A 896 -1.59 5.66 21.45
C ARG A 896 -0.51 5.49 22.53
N SER A 897 0.57 6.24 22.47
CA SER A 897 1.55 6.36 23.55
C SER A 897 1.10 7.44 24.55
N GLY A 898 0.07 7.07 25.34
CA GLY A 898 -0.79 8.02 26.06
C GLY A 898 -0.14 8.89 27.14
N GLN A 899 0.93 8.42 27.80
CA GLN A 899 1.67 9.21 28.81
C GLN A 899 2.72 10.16 28.22
N LEU A 900 2.89 10.22 26.89
CA LEU A 900 3.96 11.00 26.26
C LEU A 900 3.70 12.51 26.40
N SER A 901 4.35 13.13 27.39
CA SER A 901 4.13 14.52 27.79
C SER A 901 5.11 15.52 27.15
N LYS A 902 6.26 15.04 26.64
CA LYS A 902 7.33 15.85 26.08
C LYS A 902 7.95 15.17 24.85
N ILE A 903 8.00 15.89 23.73
CA ILE A 903 8.61 15.44 22.48
C ILE A 903 9.60 16.51 22.01
N ILE A 904 10.88 16.15 21.86
CA ILE A 904 11.91 17.02 21.28
C ILE A 904 12.11 16.62 19.81
N LEU A 905 11.99 17.59 18.91
CA LEU A 905 12.21 17.45 17.47
C LEU A 905 13.35 18.38 17.03
N HIS A 906 14.18 17.91 16.08
CA HIS A 906 15.40 18.59 15.65
C HIS A 906 15.36 19.02 14.17
N GLU A 907 16.13 20.06 13.84
CA GLU A 907 16.32 20.53 12.46
C GLU A 907 16.98 19.45 11.59
N GLY A 908 16.29 19.04 10.54
CA GLY A 908 16.64 17.93 9.66
C GLY A 908 15.39 17.16 9.21
N LEU A 909 14.47 16.95 10.14
CA LEU A 909 13.16 16.31 9.93
C LEU A 909 12.32 17.05 8.87
N LYS A 910 11.84 16.33 7.85
CA LYS A 910 11.07 16.92 6.73
C LYS A 910 9.58 16.64 6.79
N VAL A 911 9.21 15.44 7.23
CA VAL A 911 7.85 14.90 7.15
C VAL A 911 7.49 14.17 8.43
N ILE A 912 6.28 14.43 8.92
CA ILE A 912 5.61 13.63 9.95
C ILE A 912 4.35 13.02 9.32
N ASP A 913 4.33 11.70 9.16
CA ASP A 913 3.25 10.98 8.48
C ASP A 913 1.95 10.87 9.30
N LYS A 914 0.89 10.41 8.62
CA LYS A 914 -0.47 10.29 9.14
C LYS A 914 -0.51 9.57 10.50
N GLU A 915 -1.29 10.17 11.41
CA GLU A 915 -1.60 9.64 12.74
C GLU A 915 -0.38 9.32 13.65
N CYS A 916 0.81 9.85 13.33
CA CYS A 916 2.09 9.51 13.97
C CYS A 916 2.08 9.61 15.51
N PHE A 917 1.53 10.69 16.08
CA PHE A 917 1.40 10.91 17.53
C PHE A 917 -0.07 10.89 18.01
N MET A 918 -0.98 10.30 17.22
CA MET A 918 -2.41 10.26 17.56
C MET A 918 -2.63 9.54 18.90
N TYR A 919 -3.44 10.12 19.79
CA TYR A 919 -3.65 9.71 21.19
C TYR A 919 -2.39 9.76 22.08
N CYS A 920 -1.45 10.69 21.86
CA CYS A 920 -0.44 11.07 22.87
C CYS A 920 -1.05 12.03 23.91
N SER A 921 -2.04 11.53 24.66
CA SER A 921 -2.98 12.32 25.46
C SER A 921 -2.36 13.16 26.59
N SER A 922 -1.12 12.88 27.02
CA SER A 922 -0.41 13.67 28.03
C SER A 922 0.47 14.80 27.48
N LEU A 923 0.61 14.94 26.16
CA LEU A 923 1.47 15.95 25.53
C LEU A 923 0.97 17.36 25.86
N GLU A 924 1.75 18.17 26.57
CA GLU A 924 1.33 19.51 27.01
C GLU A 924 1.83 20.63 26.07
N SER A 925 2.96 20.44 25.39
CA SER A 925 3.42 21.31 24.28
C SER A 925 4.40 20.60 23.34
N ILE A 926 4.57 21.12 22.12
CA ILE A 926 5.58 20.64 21.16
C ILE A 926 6.12 21.77 20.27
N LYS A 927 7.40 21.69 19.88
CA LYS A 927 8.04 22.57 18.88
C LYS A 927 8.33 21.77 17.60
N ILE A 928 7.72 22.16 16.49
CA ILE A 928 7.98 21.63 15.16
C ILE A 928 9.16 22.41 14.56
N PRO A 929 10.24 21.75 14.09
CA PRO A 929 11.42 22.42 13.56
C PRO A 929 11.16 22.99 12.17
N ASN A 930 11.86 24.08 11.83
CA ASN A 930 11.72 24.81 10.57
C ASN A 930 12.07 23.98 9.34
N SER A 931 12.77 22.85 9.50
CA SER A 931 13.02 21.88 8.45
C SER A 931 11.78 21.13 7.95
N VAL A 932 10.69 21.07 8.74
CA VAL A 932 9.44 20.36 8.39
C VAL A 932 8.63 21.21 7.41
N THR A 933 8.25 20.58 6.28
CA THR A 933 7.41 21.22 5.25
C THR A 933 6.01 20.63 5.17
N ALA A 934 5.77 19.45 5.74
CA ALA A 934 4.46 18.79 5.72
C ALA A 934 4.10 18.10 7.04
N LEU A 935 2.89 18.38 7.53
CA LEU A 935 2.17 17.61 8.55
C LEU A 935 0.97 16.92 7.86
N PHE A 936 0.96 15.58 7.88
CA PHE A 936 -0.13 14.81 7.30
C PHE A 936 -1.29 14.60 8.32
N GLY A 937 -2.38 13.98 7.88
CA GLY A 937 -3.65 13.94 8.58
C GLY A 937 -3.57 13.28 9.95
N GLY A 938 -4.25 13.87 10.94
CA GLY A 938 -4.38 13.29 12.28
C GLY A 938 -3.11 13.20 13.13
N VAL A 939 -1.98 13.82 12.75
CA VAL A 939 -0.67 13.66 13.43
C VAL A 939 -0.74 13.80 14.95
N PHE A 940 -1.44 14.80 15.49
CA PHE A 940 -1.64 15.02 16.94
C PHE A 940 -3.10 14.84 17.38
N CYS A 941 -3.93 14.14 16.59
CA CYS A 941 -5.35 13.96 16.93
C CYS A 941 -5.49 13.26 18.31
N SER A 942 -6.39 13.78 19.15
CA SER A 942 -6.66 13.33 20.52
C SER A 942 -5.48 13.47 21.53
N CYS A 943 -4.53 14.38 21.27
CA CYS A 943 -3.56 14.85 22.26
C CYS A 943 -4.22 15.84 23.25
N CYS A 944 -5.17 15.36 24.06
CA CYS A 944 -6.12 16.21 24.78
C CYS A 944 -5.51 17.21 25.78
N LYS A 945 -4.32 16.97 26.34
CA LYS A 945 -3.59 17.92 27.19
C LYS A 945 -2.84 19.03 26.45
N LEU A 946 -2.74 18.99 25.13
CA LEU A 946 -1.88 19.90 24.37
C LEU A 946 -2.34 21.34 24.56
N THR A 947 -1.47 22.22 25.06
CA THR A 947 -1.79 23.63 25.36
C THR A 947 -1.16 24.60 24.37
N SER A 948 0.02 24.29 23.85
CA SER A 948 0.75 25.15 22.93
C SER A 948 1.58 24.38 21.89
N VAL A 949 1.61 24.88 20.65
CA VAL A 949 2.42 24.31 19.56
C VAL A 949 3.23 25.42 18.90
N THR A 950 4.55 25.25 18.79
CA THR A 950 5.37 26.08 17.90
C THR A 950 5.44 25.41 16.54
N LEU A 951 5.02 26.10 15.47
CA LEU A 951 4.96 25.59 14.10
C LEU A 951 6.22 25.97 13.30
N SER A 952 6.49 25.19 12.26
CA SER A 952 7.53 25.49 11.26
C SER A 952 7.15 26.72 10.43
N SER A 953 8.10 27.64 10.23
CA SER A 953 7.94 28.78 9.31
C SER A 953 8.01 28.39 7.82
N ASN A 954 8.46 27.17 7.50
CA ASN A 954 8.50 26.63 6.13
C ASN A 954 7.39 25.60 5.87
N LEU A 955 6.35 25.58 6.70
CA LEU A 955 5.22 24.65 6.58
C LEU A 955 4.42 24.97 5.31
N GLN A 956 4.30 23.99 4.41
CA GLN A 956 3.60 24.12 3.12
C GLN A 956 2.29 23.31 3.09
N ILE A 957 2.24 22.21 3.85
CA ILE A 957 1.10 21.31 3.91
C ILE A 957 0.74 21.05 5.38
N VAL A 958 -0.52 21.32 5.72
CA VAL A 958 -1.19 20.80 6.92
C VAL A 958 -2.47 20.13 6.43
N GLU A 959 -2.50 18.80 6.45
CA GLU A 959 -3.73 18.06 6.17
C GLU A 959 -4.73 18.21 7.33
N THR A 960 -6.00 17.90 7.04
CA THR A 960 -7.11 17.98 8.00
C THR A 960 -6.89 17.16 9.26
N ASN A 961 -7.56 17.58 10.35
CA ASN A 961 -7.63 16.91 11.63
C ASN A 961 -6.28 16.74 12.36
N CYS A 962 -5.21 17.42 11.91
CA CYS A 962 -3.87 17.38 12.52
C CYS A 962 -3.88 17.64 14.05
N PHE A 963 -4.82 18.45 14.55
CA PHE A 963 -5.00 18.76 15.98
C PHE A 963 -6.42 18.42 16.51
N GLU A 964 -7.20 17.57 15.83
CA GLU A 964 -8.58 17.28 16.24
C GLU A 964 -8.64 16.62 17.63
N GLY A 965 -9.32 17.24 18.60
CA GLY A 965 -9.44 16.73 19.97
C GLY A 965 -8.31 17.13 20.93
N CYS A 966 -7.50 18.13 20.58
CA CYS A 966 -6.51 18.76 21.46
C CYS A 966 -7.17 19.79 22.38
N CYS A 967 -7.99 19.32 23.33
CA CYS A 967 -9.01 20.16 23.99
C CYS A 967 -8.53 21.24 24.97
N HIS A 968 -7.23 21.48 25.08
CA HIS A 968 -6.64 22.60 25.81
C HIS A 968 -5.75 23.50 24.93
N LEU A 969 -5.68 23.26 23.61
CA LEU A 969 -4.70 23.92 22.74
C LEU A 969 -5.21 25.31 22.38
N THR A 970 -4.62 26.32 23.05
CA THR A 970 -5.00 27.72 22.91
C THR A 970 -3.90 28.59 22.31
N ARG A 971 -2.63 28.15 22.31
CA ARG A 971 -1.47 29.01 21.97
C ARG A 971 -0.59 28.46 20.84
N LEU A 972 -0.62 29.09 19.67
CA LEU A 972 0.31 28.81 18.57
C LEU A 972 1.43 29.85 18.49
N VAL A 973 2.60 29.41 18.01
CA VAL A 973 3.83 30.23 17.93
C VAL A 973 4.56 29.97 16.61
N ILE A 974 5.09 31.00 15.95
CA ILE A 974 6.05 30.89 14.83
C ILE A 974 7.17 31.90 15.08
N ASN A 975 8.43 31.48 14.88
CA ASN A 975 9.62 32.33 15.12
C ASN A 975 9.61 33.01 16.50
N GLU A 976 9.18 32.26 17.51
CA GLU A 976 9.06 32.66 18.93
C GLU A 976 8.01 33.75 19.22
N GLN A 977 7.35 34.28 18.20
CA GLN A 977 6.18 35.14 18.33
C GLN A 977 4.88 34.32 18.36
N PRO A 978 3.90 34.66 19.22
CA PRO A 978 2.56 34.09 19.12
C PRO A 978 1.94 34.46 17.77
N ILE A 979 1.23 33.51 17.15
CA ILE A 979 0.40 33.83 15.97
C ILE A 979 -1.05 34.01 16.40
N TYR A 980 -1.64 35.13 16.00
CA TYR A 980 -3.04 35.47 16.27
C TYR A 980 -3.97 35.15 15.09
N GLU A 981 -3.42 34.59 14.01
CA GLU A 981 -4.15 34.09 12.84
C GLU A 981 -3.76 32.63 12.56
N TYR A 982 -4.72 31.79 12.21
CA TYR A 982 -4.50 30.42 11.76
C TYR A 982 -5.23 30.15 10.43
N ASN A 983 -4.44 29.98 9.37
CA ASN A 983 -4.89 29.98 7.98
C ASN A 983 -4.84 28.57 7.33
N TYR A 984 -5.04 27.52 8.13
CA TYR A 984 -5.12 26.12 7.69
C TYR A 984 -6.44 25.46 8.16
N PRO A 985 -6.88 24.35 7.55
CA PRO A 985 -8.02 23.56 8.00
C PRO A 985 -7.94 23.17 9.49
N ILE A 986 -9.00 23.44 10.26
CA ILE A 986 -9.11 23.13 11.70
C ILE A 986 -10.54 22.72 12.07
N SER A 987 -10.75 21.83 13.06
CA SER A 987 -12.11 21.48 13.51
C SER A 987 -12.79 22.64 14.26
N PHE A 988 -14.12 22.71 14.28
CA PHE A 988 -14.86 23.72 15.05
C PHE A 988 -14.63 23.58 16.56
N THR A 989 -14.68 22.36 17.10
CA THR A 989 -14.30 22.10 18.50
C THR A 989 -12.91 22.67 18.79
N GLN A 990 -11.97 22.46 17.88
CA GLN A 990 -10.60 22.92 18.06
C GLN A 990 -10.42 24.43 17.89
N ALA A 991 -11.22 25.07 17.03
CA ALA A 991 -11.23 26.51 16.83
C ALA A 991 -11.73 27.28 18.07
N ASN A 992 -12.74 26.75 18.78
CA ASN A 992 -13.20 27.35 20.04
C ASN A 992 -12.07 27.42 21.10
N TYR A 993 -11.20 26.41 21.15
CA TYR A 993 -10.04 26.42 22.06
C TYR A 993 -8.96 27.42 21.60
N PHE A 994 -8.80 27.62 20.29
CA PHE A 994 -7.91 28.63 19.73
C PHE A 994 -8.40 30.06 20.04
N GLU A 995 -9.72 30.30 19.97
CA GLU A 995 -10.35 31.59 20.29
C GLU A 995 -10.13 31.99 21.77
N ILE A 996 -10.18 31.03 22.71
CA ILE A 996 -9.84 31.25 24.14
C ILE A 996 -8.40 31.77 24.32
N GLY A 997 -7.49 31.47 23.38
CA GLY A 997 -6.13 32.00 23.35
C GLY A 997 -5.91 33.19 22.42
N PHE A 998 -6.99 33.85 21.97
CA PHE A 998 -7.00 34.98 21.03
C PHE A 998 -6.47 34.65 19.61
N ILE A 999 -6.51 33.39 19.18
CA ILE A 999 -6.13 32.99 17.81
C ILE A 999 -7.36 32.96 16.93
N GLN A 1000 -7.38 33.79 15.89
CA GLN A 1000 -8.42 33.85 14.88
C GLN A 1000 -8.17 32.80 13.80
N CYS A 1001 -9.01 31.76 13.75
CA CYS A 1001 -8.97 30.77 12.68
C CYS A 1001 -9.82 31.22 11.49
N SER A 1002 -9.27 31.19 10.28
CA SER A 1002 -9.96 31.64 9.06
C SER A 1002 -10.57 30.50 8.22
N HIS A 1003 -10.23 29.24 8.51
CA HIS A 1003 -10.75 28.05 7.82
C HIS A 1003 -11.22 26.97 8.81
N ILE A 1004 -12.23 27.32 9.60
CA ILE A 1004 -12.86 26.46 10.61
C ILE A 1004 -13.85 25.49 9.94
N ILE A 1005 -13.71 24.20 10.24
CA ILE A 1005 -14.43 23.06 9.66
C ILE A 1005 -15.24 22.35 10.75
N TYR A 1006 -16.57 22.35 10.70
CA TYR A 1006 -17.41 21.57 11.62
C TYR A 1006 -17.42 20.09 11.20
N THR A 1007 -16.69 19.21 11.90
CA THR A 1007 -16.54 17.78 11.61
C THR A 1007 -17.66 16.92 12.21
N GLU A 1008 -17.64 15.60 11.96
CA GLU A 1008 -18.58 14.68 12.60
C GLU A 1008 -18.44 14.67 14.13
N ASN A 1009 -17.21 14.79 14.64
CA ASN A 1009 -16.97 14.90 16.09
C ASN A 1009 -17.53 16.20 16.66
N ASP A 1010 -17.38 17.32 15.95
CA ASP A 1010 -17.94 18.61 16.36
C ASP A 1010 -19.47 18.54 16.47
N ARG A 1011 -20.15 17.87 15.52
CA ARG A 1011 -21.59 17.57 15.58
C ARG A 1011 -21.96 16.67 16.77
N ILE A 1012 -21.15 15.66 17.08
CA ILE A 1012 -21.43 14.76 18.22
C ILE A 1012 -21.34 15.52 19.56
N VAL A 1013 -20.49 16.55 19.66
CA VAL A 1013 -20.30 17.36 20.87
C VAL A 1013 -21.31 18.52 20.97
N TYR A 1014 -21.43 19.34 19.92
CA TYR A 1014 -22.25 20.57 19.93
C TYR A 1014 -23.66 20.37 19.34
N GLY A 1015 -24.00 19.16 18.90
CA GLY A 1015 -25.31 18.82 18.38
C GLY A 1015 -25.50 19.21 16.93
N LYS A 1016 -26.51 20.04 16.65
CA LYS A 1016 -27.02 20.29 15.29
C LYS A 1016 -26.97 21.76 14.90
N ASP A 1017 -26.80 22.63 15.87
CA ASP A 1017 -26.72 24.07 15.71
C ASP A 1017 -25.25 24.44 15.47
N ILE A 1018 -25.00 25.10 14.34
CA ILE A 1018 -23.64 25.35 13.85
C ILE A 1018 -23.31 26.84 14.06
N PRO A 1019 -22.25 27.21 14.79
CA PRO A 1019 -22.01 28.62 15.14
C PRO A 1019 -21.42 29.49 14.02
N GLN A 1020 -21.67 30.81 14.13
CA GLN A 1020 -21.27 31.86 13.17
C GLN A 1020 -19.77 32.10 12.98
N SER A 1021 -18.90 31.31 13.61
CA SER A 1021 -17.45 31.30 13.36
C SER A 1021 -17.03 30.21 12.37
N VAL A 1022 -17.89 29.26 11.99
CA VAL A 1022 -17.54 28.14 11.08
C VAL A 1022 -17.48 28.61 9.62
N GLN A 1023 -16.44 28.22 8.85
CA GLN A 1023 -16.38 28.44 7.39
C GLN A 1023 -16.73 27.20 6.57
N GLU A 1024 -16.57 25.99 7.10
CA GLU A 1024 -16.78 24.75 6.36
C GLU A 1024 -17.53 23.69 7.20
N LEU A 1025 -18.27 22.77 6.58
CA LEU A 1025 -18.66 21.50 7.20
C LEU A 1025 -17.76 20.39 6.66
N GLY A 1026 -17.30 19.47 7.50
CA GLY A 1026 -16.38 18.40 7.12
C GLY A 1026 -17.03 17.23 6.37
N ASP A 1027 -16.20 16.35 5.83
CA ASP A 1027 -16.64 15.13 5.16
C ASP A 1027 -17.40 14.21 6.13
N ASN A 1028 -18.52 13.62 5.69
CA ASN A 1028 -19.47 12.80 6.48
C ASN A 1028 -20.02 13.48 7.76
N CYS A 1029 -19.81 14.79 7.96
CA CYS A 1029 -20.07 15.48 9.23
C CYS A 1029 -21.45 15.22 9.85
N PHE A 1030 -22.52 15.24 9.05
CA PHE A 1030 -23.90 14.98 9.44
C PHE A 1030 -24.44 13.63 8.92
N ARG A 1031 -23.57 12.64 8.67
CA ARG A 1031 -23.99 11.41 8.02
C ARG A 1031 -24.86 10.51 8.91
N GLU A 1032 -25.92 9.96 8.33
CA GLU A 1032 -26.90 9.04 8.93
C GLU A 1032 -27.66 9.66 10.13
N VAL A 1033 -27.68 11.00 10.24
CA VAL A 1033 -28.25 11.70 11.40
C VAL A 1033 -29.75 11.99 11.24
N SER A 1034 -30.51 11.65 12.27
CA SER A 1034 -31.90 12.12 12.44
C SER A 1034 -31.92 13.59 12.87
N ILE A 1035 -31.99 14.47 11.87
CA ILE A 1035 -32.30 15.91 11.97
C ILE A 1035 -33.59 16.19 11.19
N ASN A 1036 -34.34 17.24 11.53
CA ASN A 1036 -35.56 17.63 10.81
C ASN A 1036 -35.46 19.04 10.21
N LYS A 1037 -34.73 19.94 10.86
CA LYS A 1037 -34.38 21.26 10.34
C LYS A 1037 -32.94 21.58 10.69
N ILE A 1038 -32.29 22.37 9.85
CA ILE A 1038 -31.01 23.03 10.15
C ILE A 1038 -30.95 24.39 9.44
N SER A 1039 -30.19 25.34 9.97
CA SER A 1039 -29.95 26.63 9.32
C SER A 1039 -28.48 26.98 9.48
N LEU A 1040 -27.75 27.06 8.38
CA LEU A 1040 -26.32 27.35 8.39
C LEU A 1040 -26.07 28.84 8.58
N PRO A 1041 -25.11 29.22 9.45
CA PRO A 1041 -24.70 30.60 9.61
C PRO A 1041 -24.14 31.23 8.33
N SER A 1042 -24.04 32.56 8.35
CA SER A 1042 -23.57 33.36 7.22
C SER A 1042 -22.06 33.26 6.94
N SER A 1043 -21.33 32.67 7.87
CA SER A 1043 -19.90 32.40 7.78
C SER A 1043 -19.54 31.18 6.92
N ILE A 1044 -20.47 30.24 6.71
CA ILE A 1044 -20.14 28.96 6.06
C ILE A 1044 -20.03 29.13 4.55
N THR A 1045 -18.79 29.03 4.08
CA THR A 1045 -18.37 29.11 2.69
C THR A 1045 -18.01 27.76 2.08
N LYS A 1046 -18.09 26.63 2.81
CA LYS A 1046 -17.94 25.26 2.27
C LYS A 1046 -18.74 24.18 3.02
N ILE A 1047 -19.02 23.05 2.38
CA ILE A 1047 -19.56 21.81 2.95
C ILE A 1047 -18.76 20.64 2.33
N GLY A 1048 -18.50 19.59 3.10
CA GLY A 1048 -17.65 18.46 2.74
C GLY A 1048 -18.37 17.35 2.00
N ALA A 1049 -17.60 16.38 1.51
CA ALA A 1049 -18.13 15.21 0.82
C ALA A 1049 -18.94 14.31 1.77
N PHE A 1050 -20.06 13.76 1.31
CA PHE A 1050 -20.98 12.92 2.08
C PHE A 1050 -21.55 13.56 3.36
N CYS A 1051 -21.38 14.88 3.58
CA CYS A 1051 -21.71 15.61 4.81
C CYS A 1051 -23.03 15.16 5.47
N PHE A 1052 -24.20 15.46 4.91
CA PHE A 1052 -25.53 15.09 5.42
C PHE A 1052 -26.05 13.76 4.82
N LYS A 1053 -25.19 12.90 4.29
CA LYS A 1053 -25.62 11.67 3.61
C LYS A 1053 -26.53 10.82 4.52
N ASP A 1054 -27.58 10.23 3.97
CA ASP A 1054 -28.54 9.36 4.66
C ASP A 1054 -29.24 10.04 5.88
N CYS A 1055 -29.28 11.39 5.94
CA CYS A 1055 -30.19 12.15 6.81
C CYS A 1055 -31.67 11.98 6.39
N PHE A 1056 -32.23 10.78 6.56
CA PHE A 1056 -33.57 10.44 6.04
C PHE A 1056 -34.69 11.37 6.54
N GLY A 1057 -34.58 11.87 7.78
CA GLY A 1057 -35.59 12.72 8.44
C GLY A 1057 -35.49 14.23 8.14
N LEU A 1058 -34.42 14.71 7.49
CA LEU A 1058 -34.18 16.14 7.28
C LEU A 1058 -35.30 16.71 6.40
N ILE A 1059 -36.00 17.76 6.84
CA ILE A 1059 -37.15 18.40 6.14
C ILE A 1059 -36.81 19.81 5.66
N GLU A 1060 -36.06 20.58 6.45
CA GLU A 1060 -35.72 21.97 6.12
C GLU A 1060 -34.22 22.25 6.30
N PHE A 1061 -33.65 23.04 5.40
CA PHE A 1061 -32.26 23.51 5.45
C PHE A 1061 -32.22 24.99 5.05
N GLU A 1062 -31.24 25.73 5.54
CA GLU A 1062 -31.01 27.13 5.21
C GLU A 1062 -29.51 27.43 5.26
N SER A 1063 -29.05 28.49 4.59
CA SER A 1063 -27.71 29.05 4.74
C SER A 1063 -27.76 30.55 4.48
N LEU A 1064 -27.25 31.31 5.45
CA LEU A 1064 -27.39 32.75 5.51
C LEU A 1064 -26.22 33.52 4.86
N ALA A 1065 -25.30 32.81 4.17
CA ALA A 1065 -24.02 33.37 3.72
C ALA A 1065 -24.15 34.34 2.53
N GLU A 1066 -23.03 34.78 1.96
CA GLU A 1066 -23.03 35.38 0.62
C GLU A 1066 -22.67 34.36 -0.47
N HIS A 1067 -21.74 33.46 -0.15
CA HIS A 1067 -21.22 32.41 -1.02
C HIS A 1067 -20.96 31.13 -0.22
N ILE A 1068 -21.19 29.96 -0.81
CA ILE A 1068 -20.96 28.66 -0.15
C ILE A 1068 -20.62 27.56 -1.17
N ILE A 1069 -19.50 26.87 -0.98
CA ILE A 1069 -19.08 25.64 -1.66
C ILE A 1069 -19.81 24.46 -1.00
N ILE A 1070 -20.06 23.36 -1.71
CA ILE A 1070 -20.63 22.14 -1.14
C ILE A 1070 -19.83 20.94 -1.69
N GLY A 1071 -19.76 19.79 -1.02
CA GLY A 1071 -18.86 18.66 -1.37
C GLY A 1071 -19.57 17.43 -1.95
N ASP A 1072 -18.82 16.55 -2.59
CA ASP A 1072 -19.36 15.39 -3.32
C ASP A 1072 -20.28 14.53 -2.45
N TYR A 1073 -21.52 14.31 -2.89
CA TYR A 1073 -22.57 13.57 -2.20
C TYR A 1073 -23.01 14.16 -0.84
N ALA A 1074 -22.76 15.46 -0.59
CA ALA A 1074 -23.00 16.13 0.70
C ALA A 1074 -24.42 16.06 1.29
N PHE A 1075 -25.43 15.58 0.55
CA PHE A 1075 -26.81 15.45 1.00
C PHE A 1075 -27.48 14.20 0.36
N ASP A 1076 -26.67 13.19 0.05
CA ASP A 1076 -27.14 11.94 -0.55
C ASP A 1076 -28.22 11.29 0.33
N SER A 1077 -29.23 10.65 -0.26
CA SER A 1077 -30.34 10.02 0.49
C SER A 1077 -31.10 10.88 1.53
N CYS A 1078 -30.99 12.22 1.58
CA CYS A 1078 -31.84 13.05 2.46
C CYS A 1078 -33.32 13.04 1.98
N VAL A 1079 -34.08 11.97 2.26
CA VAL A 1079 -35.34 11.71 1.56
C VAL A 1079 -36.52 12.60 1.97
N SER A 1080 -36.56 13.09 3.21
CA SER A 1080 -37.67 13.93 3.68
C SER A 1080 -37.53 15.42 3.33
N LEU A 1081 -36.43 15.81 2.70
CA LEU A 1081 -36.01 17.21 2.60
C LEU A 1081 -36.88 17.95 1.59
N ARG A 1082 -37.43 19.09 2.01
CA ARG A 1082 -38.48 19.86 1.31
C ARG A 1082 -38.17 21.34 1.19
N GLN A 1083 -37.58 21.98 2.22
CA GLN A 1083 -37.18 23.39 2.16
C GLN A 1083 -35.66 23.58 2.17
N MET A 1084 -35.12 24.42 1.28
CA MET A 1084 -33.70 24.78 1.22
C MET A 1084 -33.50 26.24 0.81
N LYS A 1085 -33.15 27.11 1.75
CA LYS A 1085 -32.79 28.50 1.42
C LYS A 1085 -31.26 28.63 1.31
N LEU A 1086 -30.72 28.92 0.14
CA LEU A 1086 -29.27 29.17 -0.03
C LEU A 1086 -28.97 30.62 -0.42
N PRO A 1087 -27.71 31.08 -0.24
CA PRO A 1087 -27.29 32.41 -0.65
C PRO A 1087 -27.08 32.52 -2.17
N LYS A 1088 -26.62 33.67 -2.66
CA LYS A 1088 -26.59 33.97 -4.11
C LYS A 1088 -25.42 33.32 -4.86
N ASN A 1089 -24.23 33.23 -4.26
CA ASN A 1089 -22.99 32.86 -4.97
C ASN A 1089 -22.52 31.45 -4.63
N VAL A 1090 -23.24 30.43 -5.07
CA VAL A 1090 -23.05 29.07 -4.57
C VAL A 1090 -22.18 28.20 -5.49
N MET A 1091 -21.14 27.59 -4.93
CA MET A 1091 -20.25 26.61 -5.57
C MET A 1091 -20.46 25.20 -4.99
N TYR A 1092 -19.97 24.17 -5.67
CA TYR A 1092 -20.18 22.76 -5.33
C TYR A 1092 -18.95 21.99 -5.85
N GLY A 1093 -18.77 20.75 -5.39
CA GLY A 1093 -17.90 19.74 -5.98
C GLY A 1093 -18.49 19.17 -7.26
N GLU A 1094 -18.06 17.98 -7.63
CA GLU A 1094 -18.49 17.28 -8.84
C GLU A 1094 -19.78 16.48 -8.63
N ASN A 1095 -20.12 16.00 -7.41
CA ASN A 1095 -21.13 14.91 -7.28
C ASN A 1095 -22.27 15.03 -6.21
N ILE A 1096 -23.10 16.09 -6.13
CA ILE A 1096 -23.93 16.41 -4.92
C ILE A 1096 -25.46 16.05 -4.96
N THR A 1097 -25.83 14.83 -4.60
CA THR A 1097 -27.25 14.38 -4.51
C THR A 1097 -28.01 15.08 -3.36
N TYR A 1098 -29.35 15.26 -3.51
CA TYR A 1098 -30.35 15.64 -2.48
C TYR A 1098 -31.76 15.69 -3.11
N LYS A 1099 -32.85 15.65 -2.31
CA LYS A 1099 -34.25 15.70 -2.81
C LYS A 1099 -35.02 17.02 -2.61
N CYS A 1100 -34.50 17.96 -1.80
CA CYS A 1100 -35.15 19.23 -1.44
C CYS A 1100 -35.81 20.03 -2.56
N ASP A 1101 -37.04 20.51 -2.33
CA ASP A 1101 -37.83 21.41 -3.19
C ASP A 1101 -37.83 22.91 -2.75
N SER A 1102 -36.70 23.44 -2.25
CA SER A 1102 -36.39 24.90 -2.43
C SER A 1102 -34.95 25.22 -2.83
N LEU A 1103 -34.05 24.23 -2.98
CA LEU A 1103 -32.66 24.53 -3.38
C LEU A 1103 -32.57 24.84 -4.88
N LYS A 1104 -33.68 24.79 -5.61
CA LYS A 1104 -33.65 24.80 -7.07
C LYS A 1104 -34.34 26.07 -7.64
N LYS A 1105 -35.20 26.75 -6.87
CA LYS A 1105 -35.64 28.14 -7.01
C LYS A 1105 -34.90 29.13 -6.11
#